data_AF-A0A815S3Q7-F1
#
_entry.id   AF-A0A815S3Q7-F1
#
_cell.length_a   1.000
_cell.length_b   1.000
_cell.length_c   1.000
_cell.angle_alpha   90.00
_cell.angle_beta   90.00
_cell.angle_gamma   90.00
#
_symmetry.space_group_name_H-M   'P 1'
#
loop_
_entity.id
_entity.type
_entity.pdbx_description
1 polymer ?
#
loop_
_entity_poly.entity_id
_entity_poly.type
_entity_poly.pdbx_seq_one_letter_code
_entity_poly.pdbx_strand_id
1 'polypeptide(L)'
;VALVILHLCFFIKAPASYAQAHIWLDEQIRFHPEKPQVAIYNTPFVYRLYSNNTVSIRQLRYALELTVFNHESLHTSLVFDTENKILMQQVIIKKEHNNNFFPVMESTYETDEQLNEVLHDEKRNPHLFDLGQGRVFRCHIIYYKQISLNDLLSDKDLLIFNFHHALFDFASINIFLHDLNQAYTTSQLSNNDNTNLRYLDYAVIEQQMSMTGASMFWLDALHDCKLDQPLSLPFDRYRLSNEHRSARGTSISFDLGQDLSHDFLIYASSNNISLEHLTFAIYFIFLFKLTNGQTDLCVAMNINNNRYRDELKSVIGLFESVIPLRCQLDPHWCFHQSLEHVQEVTKNSMKYSYFPLQRILNQHPHISKHAFLNTSLEFISYNASTGNNTIVIGDSQIVPASFSFKSDEDEILILPNERCLMQSLNNTQISFSSPLTCIHHEFVYQVMKHPQKLAVELDEQSLTYCELLYYVQVLSSTLLNEYDVFPGEIVCQCVERSLLMVIGIMGIEMAGGVYCALSPRDSQHRLHALTQQTQSRLVLVHRFTINKVNDNIISVNIDLVWASNDMNSDTDLDQLSNVPIGSLLANYQCKVFDIYLQSVAIGEEAELFVGGAGVFAGYLGRDDLTAKALLEIDGQLFYRTGDLVRIGNNGLIHYQGRKDHQIKSHGQRIELGEIERSLLNITSISACVVIKWNDDYLVAYVQSSDTNEQELREHCQSHLPPHMIPSIFVILDNLPLNANGKIDRKQLPSPIFSSTQLSSYESDTPLNKFEERVHTIWCQVLHSNENQISATTSFFSAGGHSLCFIELYYRYQSLFSFDAHSLSIGLFLQQPTIRQHAQLLQTLPSNDTQTTQWQSLHINQGKTFLN
;
A
#
# COMPACT_ATOMS: atom_id res chain seq x y z
N VAL A 1 0.31 6.54 -61.67
CA VAL A 1 0.57 7.85 -61.02
C VAL A 1 -0.74 8.54 -60.61
N ALA A 2 -1.71 8.79 -61.50
CA ALA A 2 -3.02 9.35 -61.12
C ALA A 2 -3.83 8.46 -60.14
N LEU A 3 -3.74 7.13 -60.23
CA LEU A 3 -4.35 6.19 -59.28
C LEU A 3 -3.63 6.09 -57.92
N VAL A 4 -2.36 6.53 -57.83
CA VAL A 4 -1.60 6.54 -56.57
C VAL A 4 -1.86 7.85 -55.79
N ILE A 5 -2.26 8.91 -56.49
CA ILE A 5 -2.60 10.21 -55.88
C ILE A 5 -4.01 10.18 -55.26
N LEU A 6 -4.87 9.23 -55.66
CA LEU A 6 -6.24 9.06 -55.11
C LEU A 6 -6.30 8.35 -53.74
N HIS A 7 -5.17 7.91 -53.17
CA HIS A 7 -5.12 7.20 -51.87
C HIS A 7 -4.26 7.90 -50.81
N LEU A 8 -3.91 9.17 -51.02
CA LEU A 8 -3.23 9.97 -50.00
C LEU A 8 -4.26 10.42 -48.95
N CYS A 9 -4.41 9.64 -47.87
CA CYS A 9 -5.00 10.15 -46.64
C CYS A 9 -4.15 11.33 -46.16
N PHE A 10 -4.71 12.54 -46.15
CA PHE A 10 -4.04 13.70 -45.56
C PHE A 10 -4.17 13.60 -44.04
N PHE A 11 -3.03 13.45 -43.36
CA PHE A 11 -2.95 13.49 -41.91
C PHE A 11 -2.43 14.86 -41.45
N ILE A 12 -3.04 15.44 -40.41
CA ILE A 12 -2.38 16.49 -39.62
C ILE A 12 -1.57 15.79 -38.55
N LYS A 13 -0.29 16.14 -38.45
CA LYS A 13 0.58 15.68 -37.37
C LYS A 13 0.90 16.83 -36.43
N ALA A 14 0.77 16.59 -35.14
CA ALA A 14 1.12 17.53 -34.09
C ALA A 14 1.67 16.76 -32.88
N PRO A 15 2.49 17.37 -32.01
CA PRO A 15 2.87 16.73 -30.76
C PRO A 15 1.63 16.46 -29.89
N ALA A 16 1.69 15.38 -29.12
CA ALA A 16 0.73 15.09 -28.07
C ALA A 16 0.89 16.08 -26.90
N SER A 17 -0.21 16.32 -26.19
CA SER A 17 -0.15 16.99 -24.89
C SER A 17 0.66 16.16 -23.90
N TYR A 18 1.15 16.80 -22.83
CA TYR A 18 1.89 16.05 -21.83
C TYR A 18 1.03 15.02 -21.08
N ALA A 19 -0.25 15.31 -20.89
CA ALA A 19 -1.21 14.39 -20.28
C ALA A 19 -1.42 13.14 -21.15
N GLN A 20 -1.61 13.33 -22.47
CA GLN A 20 -1.67 12.24 -23.45
C GLN A 20 -0.42 11.37 -23.41
N ALA A 21 0.76 12.00 -23.43
CA ALA A 21 2.03 11.29 -23.39
C ALA A 21 2.20 10.48 -22.10
N HIS A 22 1.69 10.99 -20.96
CA HIS A 22 1.75 10.28 -19.69
C HIS A 22 0.86 9.05 -19.66
N ILE A 23 -0.43 9.17 -20.03
CA ILE A 23 -1.37 8.04 -20.08
C ILE A 23 -0.88 6.97 -21.06
N TRP A 24 -0.49 7.39 -22.26
CA TRP A 24 0.03 6.47 -23.29
C TRP A 24 1.26 5.72 -22.78
N LEU A 25 2.22 6.42 -22.15
CA LEU A 25 3.41 5.81 -21.58
C LEU A 25 3.05 4.82 -20.46
N ASP A 26 2.19 5.19 -19.52
CA ASP A 26 1.81 4.31 -18.40
C ASP A 26 1.15 3.02 -18.91
N GLU A 27 0.33 3.11 -19.96
CA GLU A 27 -0.26 1.95 -20.63
C GLU A 27 0.81 1.05 -21.29
N GLN A 28 1.79 1.66 -22.00
CA GLN A 28 2.91 0.90 -22.59
C GLN A 28 3.76 0.18 -21.54
N ILE A 29 3.98 0.79 -20.36
CA ILE A 29 4.75 0.20 -19.26
C ILE A 29 4.04 -1.01 -18.65
N ARG A 30 2.71 -0.94 -18.50
CA ARG A 30 1.92 -1.99 -17.84
C ARG A 30 1.71 -3.22 -18.71
N PHE A 31 1.95 -3.11 -20.01
CA PHE A 31 1.88 -4.26 -20.92
C PHE A 31 2.95 -5.30 -20.54
N HIS A 32 2.51 -6.48 -20.10
CA HIS A 32 3.36 -7.62 -19.77
C HIS A 32 2.82 -8.87 -20.47
N PRO A 33 3.63 -9.63 -21.23
CA PRO A 33 3.16 -10.80 -22.01
C PRO A 33 2.65 -11.95 -21.12
N GLU A 34 3.28 -12.14 -19.97
CA GLU A 34 2.98 -13.27 -19.07
C GLU A 34 1.90 -12.95 -18.00
N LYS A 35 1.30 -11.76 -18.02
CA LYS A 35 0.29 -11.35 -17.03
C LYS A 35 -1.05 -11.02 -17.71
N PRO A 36 -2.20 -11.34 -17.06
CA PRO A 36 -3.50 -10.93 -17.57
C PRO A 36 -3.56 -9.40 -17.62
N GLN A 37 -3.74 -8.87 -18.82
CA GLN A 37 -3.80 -7.45 -19.07
C GLN A 37 -5.18 -6.93 -18.71
N VAL A 38 -5.22 -5.80 -17.99
CA VAL A 38 -6.46 -5.14 -17.58
C VAL A 38 -6.36 -3.69 -17.98
N ALA A 39 -7.34 -3.23 -18.76
CA ALA A 39 -7.49 -1.82 -19.11
C ALA A 39 -7.78 -1.00 -17.85
N ILE A 40 -7.08 0.13 -17.72
CA ILE A 40 -7.29 1.11 -16.64
C ILE A 40 -7.75 2.47 -17.14
N TYR A 41 -7.59 2.73 -18.45
CA TYR A 41 -7.94 4.00 -19.09
C TYR A 41 -9.19 3.89 -19.99
N ASN A 42 -9.94 2.79 -19.92
CA ASN A 42 -11.26 2.70 -20.51
C ASN A 42 -12.25 3.46 -19.63
N THR A 43 -13.04 4.35 -20.25
CA THR A 43 -14.02 5.20 -19.55
C THR A 43 -15.43 4.94 -20.09
N PRO A 44 -16.09 3.86 -19.64
CA PRO A 44 -17.46 3.55 -20.04
C PRO A 44 -18.45 4.45 -19.30
N PHE A 45 -19.26 5.20 -20.05
CA PHE A 45 -20.42 5.94 -19.56
C PHE A 45 -21.69 5.17 -19.90
N VAL A 46 -22.41 4.70 -18.88
CA VAL A 46 -23.58 3.84 -19.05
C VAL A 46 -24.86 4.63 -18.83
N TYR A 47 -25.79 4.52 -19.77
CA TYR A 47 -27.07 5.21 -19.78
C TYR A 47 -28.24 4.24 -19.96
N ARG A 48 -29.40 4.61 -19.41
CA ARG A 48 -30.72 4.00 -19.69
C ARG A 48 -31.65 5.06 -20.26
N LEU A 49 -32.64 4.65 -21.04
CA LEU A 49 -33.76 5.52 -21.41
C LEU A 49 -34.70 5.71 -20.22
N TYR A 50 -35.26 6.91 -20.08
CA TYR A 50 -36.35 7.16 -19.14
C TYR A 50 -37.62 6.42 -19.59
N SER A 51 -38.49 6.06 -18.65
CA SER A 51 -39.67 5.22 -18.92
C SER A 51 -40.53 5.78 -20.06
N ASN A 52 -41.00 4.92 -20.96
CA ASN A 52 -41.83 5.21 -22.15
C ASN A 52 -41.15 5.99 -23.29
N ASN A 53 -39.84 6.25 -23.20
CA ASN A 53 -39.08 6.85 -24.30
C ASN A 53 -38.53 5.76 -25.23
N THR A 54 -38.38 6.10 -26.52
CA THR A 54 -37.74 5.23 -27.52
C THR A 54 -36.75 6.00 -28.37
N VAL A 55 -35.67 5.34 -28.78
CA VAL A 55 -34.65 5.93 -29.66
C VAL A 55 -34.45 5.02 -30.86
N SER A 56 -34.56 5.58 -32.07
CA SER A 56 -34.20 4.87 -33.31
C SER A 56 -32.70 4.56 -33.32
N ILE A 57 -32.37 3.28 -33.45
CA ILE A 57 -30.99 2.79 -33.51
C ILE A 57 -30.33 3.26 -34.79
N ARG A 58 -31.01 3.19 -35.94
CA ARG A 58 -30.48 3.70 -37.22
C ARG A 58 -30.12 5.18 -37.15
N GLN A 59 -30.99 6.01 -36.59
CA GLN A 59 -30.74 7.45 -36.43
C GLN A 59 -29.62 7.70 -35.43
N LEU A 60 -29.53 6.90 -34.36
CA LEU A 60 -28.46 6.98 -33.38
C LEU A 60 -27.10 6.64 -34.01
N ARG A 61 -27.02 5.58 -34.81
CA ARG A 61 -25.80 5.20 -35.54
C ARG A 61 -25.31 6.32 -36.46
N TYR A 62 -26.23 6.92 -37.22
CA TYR A 62 -25.90 8.05 -38.08
C TYR A 62 -25.43 9.28 -37.29
N ALA A 63 -26.12 9.62 -36.20
CA ALA A 63 -25.76 10.73 -35.34
C ALA A 63 -24.39 10.54 -34.67
N LEU A 64 -24.08 9.31 -34.25
CA LEU A 64 -22.78 8.94 -33.70
C LEU A 64 -21.66 9.11 -34.73
N GLU A 65 -21.83 8.61 -35.95
CA GLU A 65 -20.86 8.79 -37.02
C GLU A 65 -20.57 10.28 -37.28
N LEU A 66 -21.62 11.10 -37.35
CA LEU A 66 -21.49 12.54 -37.55
C LEU A 66 -20.78 13.23 -36.39
N THR A 67 -21.13 12.89 -35.15
CA THR A 67 -20.55 13.47 -33.92
C THR A 67 -19.08 13.11 -33.77
N VAL A 68 -18.74 11.83 -33.95
CA VAL A 68 -17.37 11.36 -33.81
C VAL A 68 -16.47 11.95 -34.90
N PHE A 69 -16.98 12.08 -36.13
CA PHE A 69 -16.22 12.71 -37.21
C PHE A 69 -16.05 14.22 -37.01
N ASN A 70 -17.01 14.90 -36.38
CA ASN A 70 -16.92 16.33 -36.11
C ASN A 70 -15.83 16.66 -35.07
N HIS A 71 -15.55 15.72 -34.17
CA HIS A 71 -14.58 15.90 -33.07
C HIS A 71 -13.29 15.13 -33.33
N GLU A 72 -12.23 15.84 -33.75
CA GLU A 72 -10.93 15.25 -34.13
C GLU A 72 -10.34 14.27 -33.09
N SER A 73 -10.46 14.60 -31.80
CA SER A 73 -9.94 13.77 -30.70
C SER A 73 -10.49 12.36 -30.72
N LEU A 74 -11.74 12.15 -31.19
CA LEU A 74 -12.41 10.85 -31.19
C LEU A 74 -12.00 9.94 -32.36
N HIS A 75 -11.13 10.42 -33.26
CA HIS A 75 -10.59 9.65 -34.37
C HIS A 75 -9.10 9.97 -34.62
N THR A 76 -8.40 10.37 -33.54
CA THR A 76 -6.96 10.67 -33.53
C THR A 76 -6.15 9.43 -33.17
N SER A 77 -5.07 9.17 -33.92
CA SER A 77 -4.06 8.17 -33.57
C SER A 77 -2.94 8.78 -32.73
N LEU A 78 -2.42 8.03 -31.76
CA LEU A 78 -1.20 8.36 -31.01
C LEU A 78 -0.05 7.45 -31.46
N VAL A 79 1.01 8.05 -31.99
CA VAL A 79 2.16 7.34 -32.57
C VAL A 79 3.45 7.96 -32.07
N PHE A 80 4.34 7.14 -31.51
CA PHE A 80 5.64 7.61 -31.05
C PHE A 80 6.57 7.90 -32.23
N ASP A 81 7.07 9.13 -32.31
CA ASP A 81 8.08 9.54 -33.30
C ASP A 81 9.48 9.30 -32.69
N THR A 82 10.17 8.30 -33.22
CA THR A 82 11.50 7.88 -32.77
C THR A 82 12.60 8.86 -33.14
N GLU A 83 12.45 9.62 -34.23
CA GLU A 83 13.44 10.60 -34.68
C GLU A 83 13.41 11.83 -33.77
N ASN A 84 12.20 12.33 -33.50
CA ASN A 84 11.98 13.54 -32.69
C ASN A 84 11.80 13.25 -31.19
N LYS A 85 11.81 11.98 -30.79
CA LYS A 85 11.69 11.51 -29.39
C LYS A 85 10.40 12.00 -28.70
N ILE A 86 9.31 12.10 -29.45
CA ILE A 86 8.06 12.71 -28.97
C ILE A 86 6.85 11.90 -29.42
N LEU A 87 5.85 11.81 -28.57
CA LEU A 87 4.56 11.24 -28.96
C LEU A 87 3.83 12.22 -29.88
N MET A 88 3.38 11.74 -31.04
CA MET A 88 2.68 12.53 -32.04
C MET A 88 1.21 12.10 -32.13
N GLN A 89 0.34 13.08 -32.28
CA GLN A 89 -1.04 12.93 -32.68
C GLN A 89 -1.13 12.93 -34.20
N GLN A 90 -1.94 12.05 -34.77
CA GLN A 90 -2.23 12.00 -36.20
C GLN A 90 -3.74 12.04 -36.41
N VAL A 91 -4.23 13.13 -36.99
CA VAL A 91 -5.66 13.36 -37.27
C VAL A 91 -5.93 13.13 -38.75
N ILE A 92 -6.95 12.35 -39.07
CA ILE A 92 -7.37 12.09 -40.46
C ILE A 92 -8.28 13.23 -40.94
N ILE A 93 -7.83 14.02 -41.93
CA ILE A 93 -8.58 15.22 -42.40
C ILE A 93 -9.67 14.88 -43.42
N LYS A 94 -9.49 13.80 -44.19
CA LYS A 94 -10.38 13.46 -45.31
C LYS A 94 -10.44 11.96 -45.51
N LYS A 95 -11.64 11.38 -45.47
CA LYS A 95 -11.86 9.98 -45.81
C LYS A 95 -13.13 9.82 -46.64
N GLU A 96 -13.05 8.93 -47.63
CA GLU A 96 -14.24 8.35 -48.25
C GLU A 96 -15.00 7.58 -47.16
N HIS A 97 -16.33 7.74 -47.09
CA HIS A 97 -17.21 6.99 -46.20
C HIS A 97 -16.98 5.48 -46.38
N ASN A 98 -16.13 4.90 -45.54
CA ASN A 98 -15.96 3.45 -45.43
C ASN A 98 -16.62 3.04 -44.11
N ASN A 99 -17.73 2.30 -44.21
CA ASN A 99 -18.73 1.96 -43.17
C ASN A 99 -18.22 1.21 -41.92
N ASN A 100 -16.92 1.13 -41.63
CA ASN A 100 -16.36 0.23 -40.61
C ASN A 100 -15.45 0.91 -39.58
N PHE A 101 -15.51 2.23 -39.39
CA PHE A 101 -14.65 2.89 -38.40
C PHE A 101 -15.14 2.78 -36.95
N PHE A 102 -16.45 2.58 -36.74
CA PHE A 102 -17.04 2.57 -35.40
C PHE A 102 -17.80 1.28 -35.13
N PRO A 103 -17.27 0.39 -34.28
CA PRO A 103 -18.04 -0.76 -33.85
C PRO A 103 -19.15 -0.29 -32.91
N VAL A 104 -20.35 -0.09 -33.45
CA VAL A 104 -21.58 -0.15 -32.64
C VAL A 104 -21.79 -1.62 -32.36
N MET A 105 -21.51 -2.01 -31.13
CA MET A 105 -21.63 -3.39 -30.67
C MET A 105 -23.01 -3.61 -30.10
N GLU A 106 -23.52 -4.82 -30.30
CA GLU A 106 -24.84 -5.23 -29.86
C GLU A 106 -24.71 -6.55 -29.10
N SER A 107 -25.23 -6.57 -27.88
CA SER A 107 -25.29 -7.78 -27.06
C SER A 107 -26.62 -7.87 -26.31
N THR A 108 -26.88 -8.99 -25.67
CA THR A 108 -28.10 -9.22 -24.90
C THR A 108 -27.76 -9.63 -23.47
N TYR A 109 -28.60 -9.26 -22.52
CA TYR A 109 -28.53 -9.75 -21.15
C TYR A 109 -29.89 -10.24 -20.66
N GLU A 110 -29.89 -11.35 -19.91
CA GLU A 110 -31.07 -11.91 -19.26
C GLU A 110 -30.97 -11.86 -17.73
N THR A 111 -29.75 -11.93 -17.19
CA THR A 111 -29.45 -11.93 -15.75
C THR A 111 -28.50 -10.80 -15.37
N ASP A 112 -28.51 -10.41 -14.08
CA ASP A 112 -27.58 -9.41 -13.56
C ASP A 112 -26.12 -9.86 -13.66
N GLU A 113 -25.86 -11.17 -13.63
CA GLU A 113 -24.52 -11.75 -13.79
C GLU A 113 -23.96 -11.52 -15.20
N GLN A 114 -24.75 -11.82 -16.24
CA GLN A 114 -24.39 -11.53 -17.64
C GLN A 114 -24.16 -10.04 -17.86
N LEU A 115 -25.04 -9.21 -17.29
CA LEU A 115 -24.88 -7.76 -17.38
C LEU A 115 -23.58 -7.30 -16.72
N ASN A 116 -23.27 -7.81 -15.53
CA ASN A 116 -22.02 -7.51 -14.83
C ASN A 116 -20.80 -7.95 -15.65
N GLU A 117 -20.81 -9.13 -16.28
CA GLU A 117 -19.74 -9.59 -17.18
C GLU A 117 -19.49 -8.60 -18.32
N VAL A 118 -20.54 -8.16 -19.01
CA VAL A 118 -20.40 -7.20 -20.11
C VAL A 118 -19.87 -5.85 -19.62
N LEU A 119 -20.36 -5.35 -18.48
CA LEU A 119 -19.86 -4.11 -17.88
C LEU A 119 -18.40 -4.24 -17.43
N HIS A 120 -18.02 -5.40 -16.91
CA HIS A 120 -16.64 -5.72 -16.53
C HIS A 120 -15.73 -5.74 -17.75
N ASP A 121 -16.15 -6.37 -18.85
CA ASP A 121 -15.41 -6.41 -20.11
C ASP A 121 -15.21 -4.99 -20.68
N GLU A 122 -16.26 -4.18 -20.79
CA GLU A 122 -16.16 -2.78 -21.26
C GLU A 122 -15.15 -1.95 -20.47
N LYS A 123 -15.05 -2.18 -19.15
CA LYS A 123 -14.13 -1.46 -18.28
C LYS A 123 -12.70 -2.02 -18.30
N ARG A 124 -12.53 -3.34 -18.41
CA ARG A 124 -11.25 -4.02 -18.12
C ARG A 124 -10.59 -4.67 -19.32
N ASN A 125 -11.25 -4.78 -20.46
CA ASN A 125 -10.67 -5.43 -21.63
C ASN A 125 -9.67 -4.49 -22.34
N PRO A 126 -8.37 -4.85 -22.37
CA PRO A 126 -7.30 -4.03 -22.94
C PRO A 126 -7.32 -4.00 -24.48
N HIS A 127 -8.12 -4.84 -25.13
CA HIS A 127 -8.17 -4.97 -26.58
C HIS A 127 -9.33 -4.18 -27.21
N LEU A 128 -10.12 -3.45 -26.42
CA LEU A 128 -11.24 -2.66 -26.94
C LEU A 128 -10.80 -1.45 -27.77
N PHE A 129 -9.61 -0.91 -27.47
CA PHE A 129 -9.05 0.27 -28.10
C PHE A 129 -7.67 -0.01 -28.70
N ASP A 130 -7.34 0.71 -29.76
CA ASP A 130 -6.02 0.71 -30.39
C ASP A 130 -5.67 2.16 -30.74
N LEU A 131 -4.86 2.77 -29.88
CA LEU A 131 -4.45 4.16 -29.99
C LEU A 131 -3.61 4.42 -31.25
N GLY A 132 -2.86 3.44 -31.75
CA GLY A 132 -2.07 3.59 -32.98
C GLY A 132 -2.95 3.68 -34.23
N GLN A 133 -4.09 2.97 -34.22
CA GLN A 133 -5.06 2.98 -35.33
C GLN A 133 -6.18 4.01 -35.18
N GLY A 134 -6.19 4.81 -34.11
CA GLY A 134 -7.23 5.81 -33.86
C GLY A 134 -8.57 5.20 -33.46
N ARG A 135 -8.56 3.96 -32.93
CA ARG A 135 -9.74 3.30 -32.36
C ARG A 135 -9.85 3.66 -30.89
N VAL A 136 -10.48 4.80 -30.62
CA VAL A 136 -10.45 5.45 -29.28
C VAL A 136 -11.85 5.70 -28.71
N PHE A 137 -12.89 5.32 -29.46
CA PHE A 137 -14.29 5.40 -29.09
C PHE A 137 -15.05 4.17 -29.58
N ARG A 138 -16.00 3.69 -28.79
CA ARG A 138 -16.99 2.67 -29.18
C ARG A 138 -18.33 2.93 -28.50
N CYS A 139 -19.39 2.42 -29.13
CA CYS A 139 -20.74 2.43 -28.57
C CYS A 139 -21.21 0.98 -28.42
N HIS A 140 -21.71 0.62 -27.24
CA HIS A 140 -22.27 -0.72 -27.00
C HIS A 140 -23.73 -0.60 -26.56
N ILE A 141 -24.61 -1.19 -27.35
CA ILE A 141 -26.03 -1.33 -27.06
C ILE A 141 -26.24 -2.71 -26.45
N ILE A 142 -26.76 -2.76 -25.22
CA ILE A 142 -27.07 -4.03 -24.53
C ILE A 142 -28.58 -4.15 -24.39
N TYR A 143 -29.16 -5.10 -25.10
CA TYR A 143 -30.61 -5.33 -25.11
C TYR A 143 -31.04 -6.25 -23.98
N TYR A 144 -32.20 -5.96 -23.38
CA TYR A 144 -32.80 -6.88 -22.43
C TYR A 144 -33.47 -8.07 -23.15
N LYS A 145 -33.01 -9.28 -22.85
CA LYS A 145 -33.44 -10.59 -23.39
C LYS A 145 -33.22 -10.83 -24.88
N GLN A 146 -33.51 -9.87 -25.75
CA GLN A 146 -33.40 -10.06 -27.20
C GLN A 146 -33.09 -8.75 -27.92
N ILE A 147 -32.35 -8.86 -29.02
CA ILE A 147 -32.03 -7.72 -29.89
C ILE A 147 -33.33 -7.12 -30.45
N SER A 148 -33.42 -5.79 -30.47
CA SER A 148 -34.59 -5.08 -30.98
C SER A 148 -34.78 -5.31 -32.48
N LEU A 149 -35.90 -5.92 -32.86
CA LEU A 149 -36.28 -6.14 -34.26
C LEU A 149 -36.94 -4.91 -34.91
N ASN A 150 -37.35 -3.93 -34.10
CA ASN A 150 -38.14 -2.77 -34.56
C ASN A 150 -37.32 -1.49 -34.70
N ASP A 151 -35.98 -1.58 -34.66
CA ASP A 151 -35.06 -0.43 -34.71
C ASP A 151 -35.22 0.56 -33.54
N LEU A 152 -35.85 0.16 -32.43
CA LEU A 152 -36.13 1.03 -31.27
C LEU A 152 -35.49 0.48 -29.99
N LEU A 153 -34.79 1.35 -29.26
CA LEU A 153 -34.35 1.10 -27.88
C LEU A 153 -35.48 1.37 -26.89
N SER A 154 -35.50 0.62 -25.80
CA SER A 154 -36.44 0.73 -24.68
C SER A 154 -35.75 1.16 -23.37
N ASP A 155 -36.54 1.47 -22.35
CA ASP A 155 -36.07 1.82 -20.98
C ASP A 155 -35.34 0.68 -20.25
N LYS A 156 -35.47 -0.55 -20.74
CA LYS A 156 -34.74 -1.72 -20.24
C LYS A 156 -33.38 -1.92 -20.88
N ASP A 157 -33.17 -1.34 -22.06
CA ASP A 157 -31.90 -1.47 -22.78
C ASP A 157 -30.87 -0.48 -22.22
N LEU A 158 -29.60 -0.81 -22.41
CA LEU A 158 -28.48 0.00 -21.96
C LEU A 158 -27.68 0.53 -23.14
N LEU A 159 -27.21 1.76 -22.99
CA LEU A 159 -26.34 2.42 -23.94
C LEU A 159 -25.03 2.78 -23.25
N ILE A 160 -23.93 2.19 -23.73
CA ILE A 160 -22.59 2.47 -23.22
C ILE A 160 -21.82 3.27 -24.27
N PHE A 161 -21.38 4.46 -23.90
CA PHE A 161 -20.38 5.22 -24.64
C PHE A 161 -19.04 5.03 -23.95
N ASN A 162 -18.11 4.33 -24.59
CA ASN A 162 -16.82 4.04 -24.01
C ASN A 162 -15.72 4.75 -24.79
N PHE A 163 -14.90 5.51 -24.06
CA PHE A 163 -13.81 6.31 -24.60
C PHE A 163 -12.49 5.86 -23.98
N HIS A 164 -11.42 6.00 -24.75
CA HIS A 164 -10.08 5.90 -24.17
C HIS A 164 -9.68 7.24 -23.53
N HIS A 165 -9.31 7.21 -22.26
CA HIS A 165 -9.06 8.42 -21.45
C HIS A 165 -7.92 9.30 -22.00
N ALA A 166 -6.97 8.71 -22.74
CA ALA A 166 -5.90 9.46 -23.42
C ALA A 166 -6.41 10.59 -24.32
N LEU A 167 -7.64 10.51 -24.85
CA LEU A 167 -8.18 11.49 -25.81
C LEU A 167 -9.50 12.13 -25.33
N PHE A 168 -9.92 11.81 -24.11
CA PHE A 168 -11.23 12.20 -23.59
C PHE A 168 -11.20 12.30 -22.08
N ASP A 169 -11.68 13.41 -21.54
CA ASP A 169 -11.81 13.65 -20.09
C ASP A 169 -13.29 13.69 -19.66
N PHE A 170 -13.55 13.71 -18.35
CA PHE A 170 -14.92 13.59 -17.84
C PHE A 170 -15.81 14.75 -18.31
N ALA A 171 -15.30 15.98 -18.32
CA ALA A 171 -16.09 17.13 -18.74
C ALA A 171 -16.40 17.16 -20.27
N SER A 172 -15.71 16.35 -21.08
CA SER A 172 -16.03 16.20 -22.51
C SER A 172 -17.35 15.44 -22.76
N ILE A 173 -17.86 14.67 -21.80
CA ILE A 173 -19.11 13.90 -21.98
C ILE A 173 -20.33 14.78 -22.24
N ASN A 174 -20.42 15.94 -21.59
CA ASN A 174 -21.56 16.84 -21.76
C ASN A 174 -21.56 17.48 -23.16
N ILE A 175 -20.37 17.78 -23.70
CA ILE A 175 -20.19 18.31 -25.06
C ILE A 175 -20.59 17.23 -26.07
N PHE A 176 -20.07 16.01 -25.88
CA PHE A 176 -20.39 14.87 -26.74
C PHE A 176 -21.90 14.61 -26.79
N LEU A 177 -22.57 14.56 -25.64
CA LEU A 177 -24.02 14.27 -25.57
C LEU A 177 -24.86 15.40 -26.17
N HIS A 178 -24.47 16.66 -25.94
CA HIS A 178 -25.14 17.81 -26.56
C HIS A 178 -25.09 17.72 -28.09
N ASP A 179 -23.89 17.49 -28.64
CA ASP A 179 -23.70 17.42 -30.09
C ASP A 179 -24.32 16.17 -30.68
N LEU A 180 -24.26 15.03 -29.98
CA LEU A 180 -24.96 13.81 -30.38
C LEU A 180 -26.47 14.05 -30.49
N ASN A 181 -27.08 14.75 -29.53
CA ASN A 181 -28.49 15.07 -29.57
C ASN A 181 -28.85 16.00 -30.74
N GLN A 182 -28.00 16.99 -31.01
CA GLN A 182 -28.16 17.86 -32.16
C GLN A 182 -28.08 17.05 -33.46
N ALA A 183 -27.01 16.27 -33.65
CA ALA A 183 -26.81 15.38 -34.79
C ALA A 183 -27.99 14.42 -34.99
N TYR A 184 -28.53 13.88 -33.89
CA TYR A 184 -29.70 13.02 -33.90
C TYR A 184 -30.94 13.75 -34.41
N THR A 185 -31.22 14.94 -33.87
CA THR A 185 -32.47 15.67 -34.16
C THR A 185 -32.47 16.31 -35.54
N THR A 186 -31.33 16.88 -35.97
CA THR A 186 -31.25 17.66 -37.22
C THR A 186 -30.56 16.92 -38.37
N SER A 187 -29.99 15.74 -38.14
CA SER A 187 -29.15 15.01 -39.12
C SER A 187 -27.98 15.85 -39.66
N GLN A 188 -27.59 16.88 -38.92
CA GLN A 188 -26.55 17.85 -39.24
C GLN A 188 -25.94 18.36 -37.92
N LEU A 189 -24.65 18.63 -37.93
CA LEU A 189 -23.98 19.39 -36.87
C LEU A 189 -23.67 20.78 -37.43
N SER A 190 -24.12 21.82 -36.73
CA SER A 190 -23.58 23.16 -36.99
C SER A 190 -22.17 23.20 -36.43
N ASN A 191 -21.17 23.54 -37.25
CA ASN A 191 -19.92 24.04 -36.71
C ASN A 191 -20.26 25.28 -35.89
N ASN A 192 -20.30 25.16 -34.56
CA ASN A 192 -20.38 26.31 -33.68
C ASN A 192 -19.01 27.02 -33.72
N ASP A 193 -18.76 27.74 -34.81
CA ASP A 193 -17.59 28.57 -35.09
C ASP A 193 -17.58 29.82 -34.18
N ASN A 194 -17.56 29.63 -32.85
CA ASN A 194 -17.20 30.74 -31.96
C ASN A 194 -15.74 30.65 -31.49
N THR A 195 -15.06 29.51 -31.65
CA THR A 195 -13.61 29.39 -31.51
C THR A 195 -13.09 28.30 -32.44
N ASN A 196 -12.32 28.66 -33.47
CA ASN A 196 -11.61 27.73 -34.37
C ASN A 196 -10.49 26.91 -33.67
N LEU A 197 -10.52 26.81 -32.33
CA LEU A 197 -9.47 26.19 -31.55
C LEU A 197 -9.75 24.70 -31.40
N ARG A 198 -8.84 23.87 -31.90
CA ARG A 198 -8.93 22.42 -31.81
C ARG A 198 -8.02 21.89 -30.72
N TYR A 199 -8.22 20.64 -30.29
CA TYR A 199 -7.39 20.05 -29.24
C TYR A 199 -5.91 19.96 -29.65
N LEU A 200 -5.63 19.71 -30.94
CA LEU A 200 -4.26 19.72 -31.44
C LEU A 200 -3.58 21.09 -31.26
N ASP A 201 -4.34 22.18 -31.38
CA ASP A 201 -3.82 23.54 -31.24
C ASP A 201 -3.47 23.81 -29.76
N TYR A 202 -4.30 23.31 -28.83
CA TYR A 202 -3.98 23.31 -27.39
C TYR A 202 -2.67 22.55 -27.09
N ALA A 203 -2.51 21.34 -27.63
CA ALA A 203 -1.31 20.52 -27.39
C ALA A 203 -0.04 21.19 -27.94
N VAL A 204 -0.11 21.82 -29.12
CA VAL A 204 1.01 22.59 -29.69
C VAL A 204 1.37 23.78 -28.82
N ILE A 205 0.38 24.56 -28.37
CA ILE A 205 0.60 25.72 -27.50
C ILE A 205 1.27 25.27 -26.20
N GLU A 206 0.78 24.21 -25.56
CA GLU A 206 1.34 23.66 -24.31
C GLU A 206 2.83 23.30 -24.46
N GLN A 207 3.22 22.71 -25.61
CA GLN A 207 4.60 22.35 -25.92
C GLN A 207 5.52 23.56 -26.14
N GLN A 208 4.97 24.69 -26.63
CA GLN A 208 5.73 25.91 -26.94
C GLN A 208 5.80 26.92 -25.79
N MET A 209 4.97 26.76 -24.75
CA MET A 209 4.95 27.69 -23.61
C MET A 209 6.28 27.75 -22.87
N SER A 210 6.73 28.97 -22.54
CA SER A 210 7.91 29.18 -21.68
C SER A 210 7.58 28.78 -20.25
N MET A 211 8.35 27.84 -19.71
CA MET A 211 8.08 27.21 -18.42
C MET A 211 9.06 27.61 -17.32
N THR A 212 9.94 28.60 -17.53
CA THR A 212 11.05 28.90 -16.61
C THR A 212 10.59 29.21 -15.19
N GLY A 213 9.55 30.05 -15.03
CA GLY A 213 9.01 30.40 -13.71
C GLY A 213 8.37 29.21 -12.99
N ALA A 214 7.61 28.39 -13.70
CA ALA A 214 6.99 27.19 -13.12
C ALA A 214 8.05 26.13 -12.79
N SER A 215 9.05 25.97 -13.64
CA SER A 215 10.19 25.08 -13.42
C SER A 215 10.92 25.42 -12.12
N MET A 216 11.18 26.70 -11.85
CA MET A 216 11.82 27.12 -10.60
C MET A 216 10.93 26.89 -9.39
N PHE A 217 9.62 27.19 -9.50
CA PHE A 217 8.67 26.93 -8.43
C PHE A 217 8.63 25.45 -8.03
N TRP A 218 8.50 24.55 -9.00
CA TRP A 218 8.39 23.11 -8.71
C TRP A 218 9.69 22.53 -8.15
N LEU A 219 10.85 23.01 -8.63
CA LEU A 219 12.15 22.67 -8.04
C LEU A 219 12.20 23.06 -6.56
N ASP A 220 11.73 24.26 -6.21
CA ASP A 220 11.73 24.77 -4.84
C ASP A 220 10.69 24.07 -3.95
N ALA A 221 9.45 23.92 -4.43
CA ALA A 221 8.36 23.28 -3.69
C ALA A 221 8.67 21.83 -3.29
N LEU A 222 9.53 21.15 -4.06
CA LEU A 222 9.86 19.73 -3.89
C LEU A 222 11.34 19.48 -3.55
N HIS A 223 12.15 20.51 -3.32
CA HIS A 223 13.62 20.37 -3.23
C HIS A 223 14.10 19.37 -2.17
N ASP A 224 13.44 19.33 -1.02
CA ASP A 224 13.70 18.45 0.13
C ASP A 224 12.59 17.40 0.31
N CYS A 225 11.61 17.35 -0.60
CA CYS A 225 10.54 16.38 -0.53
C CYS A 225 11.13 14.99 -0.80
N LYS A 226 10.99 14.08 0.17
CA LYS A 226 11.41 12.68 0.05
C LYS A 226 10.39 11.89 -0.78
N LEU A 227 10.28 12.23 -2.05
CA LEU A 227 9.30 11.70 -3.00
C LEU A 227 9.49 10.21 -3.34
N ASP A 228 10.63 9.63 -2.94
CA ASP A 228 10.90 8.20 -2.92
C ASP A 228 10.29 7.48 -1.70
N GLN A 229 9.73 8.22 -0.75
CA GLN A 229 9.11 7.70 0.48
C GLN A 229 7.59 7.75 0.38
N PRO A 230 6.92 6.60 0.18
CA PRO A 230 5.47 6.57 0.15
C PRO A 230 4.89 6.99 1.51
N LEU A 231 3.66 7.50 1.49
CA LEU A 231 2.86 7.69 2.70
C LEU A 231 2.80 6.37 3.48
N SER A 232 3.02 6.45 4.79
CA SER A 232 2.98 5.30 5.71
C SER A 232 1.55 4.88 6.03
N LEU A 233 0.74 4.62 5.00
CA LEU A 233 -0.65 4.20 5.15
C LEU A 233 -0.73 2.77 5.71
N PRO A 234 -1.67 2.47 6.62
CA PRO A 234 -1.91 1.12 7.07
C PRO A 234 -2.47 0.29 5.91
N PHE A 235 -1.91 -0.90 5.68
CA PHE A 235 -2.40 -1.81 4.66
C PHE A 235 -3.02 -3.05 5.31
N ASP A 236 -4.20 -3.46 4.86
CA ASP A 236 -4.83 -4.71 5.32
C ASP A 236 -4.03 -5.94 4.88
N ARG A 237 -3.30 -5.83 3.76
CA ARG A 237 -2.46 -6.85 3.15
C ARG A 237 -1.13 -6.23 2.70
N TYR A 238 -0.05 -7.02 2.64
CA TYR A 238 1.26 -6.52 2.24
C TYR A 238 1.26 -5.95 0.82
N ARG A 239 2.02 -4.86 0.62
CA ARG A 239 2.13 -4.19 -0.68
C ARG A 239 3.04 -5.01 -1.59
N LEU A 240 2.49 -5.56 -2.66
CA LEU A 240 3.27 -6.28 -3.68
C LEU A 240 4.33 -5.37 -4.31
N SER A 241 5.44 -5.96 -4.77
CA SER A 241 6.49 -5.26 -5.52
C SER A 241 5.90 -4.49 -6.70
N ASN A 242 6.59 -3.43 -7.16
CA ASN A 242 6.09 -2.59 -8.28
C ASN A 242 5.77 -3.43 -9.54
N GLU A 243 6.44 -4.56 -9.69
CA GLU A 243 6.27 -5.55 -10.76
C GLU A 243 4.90 -6.26 -10.74
N HIS A 244 4.21 -6.27 -9.59
CA HIS A 244 3.00 -7.05 -9.32
C HIS A 244 1.78 -6.17 -8.98
N ARG A 245 1.83 -4.86 -9.26
CA ARG A 245 0.67 -3.97 -9.08
C ARG A 245 -0.49 -4.44 -9.95
N SER A 246 -1.53 -4.95 -9.32
CA SER A 246 -2.78 -5.28 -9.98
C SER A 246 -3.55 -4.02 -10.35
N ALA A 247 -4.27 -4.05 -11.47
CA ALA A 247 -5.30 -3.07 -11.81
C ALA A 247 -6.63 -3.33 -11.07
N ARG A 248 -6.66 -4.35 -10.19
CA ARG A 248 -7.83 -4.65 -9.35
C ARG A 248 -8.04 -3.56 -8.31
N GLY A 249 -9.28 -3.11 -8.19
CA GLY A 249 -9.72 -2.12 -7.22
C GLY A 249 -11.24 -2.10 -7.14
N THR A 250 -11.76 -1.51 -6.05
CA THR A 250 -13.18 -1.31 -5.79
C THR A 250 -13.47 0.17 -5.58
N SER A 251 -14.73 0.57 -5.61
CA SER A 251 -15.17 1.94 -5.32
C SER A 251 -16.20 1.92 -4.21
N ILE A 252 -16.06 2.87 -3.28
CA ILE A 252 -16.99 3.08 -2.18
C ILE A 252 -17.58 4.47 -2.36
N SER A 253 -18.91 4.56 -2.36
CA SER A 253 -19.64 5.82 -2.48
C SER A 253 -20.50 6.04 -1.25
N PHE A 254 -20.47 7.24 -0.71
CA PHE A 254 -21.27 7.65 0.45
C PHE A 254 -21.72 9.10 0.31
N ASP A 255 -22.82 9.44 0.98
CA ASP A 255 -23.39 10.78 1.07
C ASP A 255 -23.19 11.32 2.49
N LEU A 256 -22.94 12.62 2.64
CA LEU A 256 -22.73 13.24 3.96
C LEU A 256 -24.03 13.43 4.76
N GLY A 257 -25.19 13.27 4.13
CA GLY A 257 -26.49 13.60 4.69
C GLY A 257 -26.78 15.11 4.62
N GLN A 258 -28.06 15.48 4.72
CA GLN A 258 -28.49 16.87 4.57
C GLN A 258 -27.93 17.79 5.66
N ASP A 259 -27.95 17.35 6.92
CA ASP A 259 -27.55 18.17 8.07
C ASP A 259 -26.05 18.51 8.00
N LEU A 260 -25.19 17.50 7.84
CA LEU A 260 -23.75 17.70 7.75
C LEU A 260 -23.37 18.50 6.48
N SER A 261 -24.02 18.23 5.35
CA SER A 261 -23.80 19.01 4.12
C SER A 261 -24.15 20.49 4.31
N HIS A 262 -25.24 20.77 5.04
CA HIS A 262 -25.66 22.13 5.37
C HIS A 262 -24.63 22.83 6.27
N ASP A 263 -24.18 22.16 7.33
CA ASP A 263 -23.15 22.68 8.23
C ASP A 263 -21.82 22.93 7.50
N PHE A 264 -21.46 22.05 6.57
CA PHE A 264 -20.27 22.18 5.74
C PHE A 264 -20.30 23.43 4.87
N LEU A 265 -21.45 23.71 4.24
CA LEU A 265 -21.69 24.92 3.44
C LEU A 265 -21.67 26.20 4.30
N ILE A 266 -22.27 26.16 5.49
CA ILE A 266 -22.26 27.29 6.42
C ILE A 266 -20.83 27.57 6.89
N TYR A 267 -20.06 26.54 7.24
CA TYR A 267 -18.68 26.72 7.70
C TYR A 267 -17.81 27.34 6.60
N ALA A 268 -17.88 26.80 5.38
CA ALA A 268 -17.13 27.31 4.24
C ALA A 268 -17.47 28.80 3.95
N SER A 269 -18.76 29.13 3.90
CA SER A 269 -19.22 30.50 3.64
C SER A 269 -18.86 31.47 4.78
N SER A 270 -19.02 31.06 6.04
CA SER A 270 -18.73 31.91 7.21
C SER A 270 -17.25 32.25 7.36
N ASN A 271 -16.36 31.37 6.87
CA ASN A 271 -14.91 31.57 6.93
C ASN A 271 -14.31 32.10 5.61
N ASN A 272 -15.12 32.38 4.58
CA ASN A 272 -14.67 32.79 3.23
C ASN A 272 -13.73 31.77 2.56
N ILE A 273 -14.02 30.48 2.70
CA ILE A 273 -13.21 29.38 2.17
C ILE A 273 -14.03 28.61 1.15
N SER A 274 -13.41 28.16 0.04
CA SER A 274 -14.12 27.32 -0.93
C SER A 274 -14.28 25.90 -0.39
N LEU A 275 -15.34 25.21 -0.83
CA LEU A 275 -15.58 23.82 -0.46
C LEU A 275 -14.41 22.91 -0.83
N GLU A 276 -13.74 23.20 -1.94
CA GLU A 276 -12.54 22.51 -2.39
C GLU A 276 -11.42 22.58 -1.34
N HIS A 277 -11.04 23.79 -0.91
CA HIS A 277 -9.97 23.97 0.08
C HIS A 277 -10.32 23.33 1.44
N LEU A 278 -11.59 23.44 1.86
CA LEU A 278 -12.06 22.80 3.09
C LEU A 278 -11.94 21.27 2.99
N THR A 279 -12.34 20.70 1.86
CA THR A 279 -12.24 19.25 1.60
C THR A 279 -10.79 18.79 1.57
N PHE A 280 -9.90 19.56 0.93
CA PHE A 280 -8.47 19.24 0.88
C PHE A 280 -7.84 19.27 2.27
N ALA A 281 -8.17 20.26 3.10
CA ALA A 281 -7.65 20.32 4.47
C ALA A 281 -8.08 19.13 5.31
N ILE A 282 -9.35 18.73 5.22
CA ILE A 282 -9.86 17.54 5.91
C ILE A 282 -9.14 16.29 5.43
N TYR A 283 -8.92 16.17 4.12
CA TYR A 283 -8.20 15.03 3.55
C TYR A 283 -6.75 14.95 4.03
N PHE A 284 -6.00 16.05 4.05
CA PHE A 284 -4.63 16.04 4.59
C PHE A 284 -4.59 15.72 6.09
N ILE A 285 -5.54 16.24 6.87
CA ILE A 285 -5.65 15.91 8.30
C ILE A 285 -5.99 14.43 8.49
N PHE A 286 -6.86 13.89 7.64
CA PHE A 286 -7.18 12.46 7.64
C PHE A 286 -5.95 11.61 7.33
N LEU A 287 -5.17 11.97 6.30
CA LEU A 287 -3.90 11.30 5.99
C LEU A 287 -2.87 11.43 7.10
N PHE A 288 -2.74 12.61 7.73
CA PHE A 288 -1.87 12.82 8.89
C PHE A 288 -2.20 11.85 10.03
N LYS A 289 -3.49 11.65 10.32
CA LYS A 289 -3.93 10.67 11.34
C LYS A 289 -3.65 9.23 10.92
N LEU A 290 -4.07 8.85 9.71
CA LEU A 290 -3.87 7.50 9.19
C LEU A 290 -2.40 7.08 9.14
N THR A 291 -1.50 8.02 8.86
CA THR A 291 -0.05 7.77 8.78
C THR A 291 0.66 7.87 10.14
N ASN A 292 -0.10 7.86 11.24
CA ASN A 292 0.39 7.97 12.61
C ASN A 292 1.27 9.22 12.82
N GLY A 293 0.79 10.36 12.33
CA GLY A 293 1.41 11.68 12.50
C GLY A 293 2.54 11.99 11.53
N GLN A 294 2.58 11.41 10.33
CA GLN A 294 3.52 11.84 9.29
C GLN A 294 3.21 13.29 8.90
N THR A 295 4.17 14.19 9.11
CA THR A 295 3.98 15.63 8.91
C THR A 295 4.17 16.07 7.47
N ASP A 296 5.09 15.46 6.72
CA ASP A 296 5.34 15.76 5.30
C ASP A 296 4.51 14.83 4.41
N LEU A 297 3.44 15.37 3.84
CA LEU A 297 2.44 14.64 3.06
C LEU A 297 2.46 15.13 1.61
N CYS A 298 2.70 14.23 0.66
CA CYS A 298 2.62 14.54 -0.77
C CYS A 298 1.59 13.63 -1.45
N VAL A 299 0.59 14.24 -2.10
CA VAL A 299 -0.53 13.54 -2.74
C VAL A 299 -0.69 13.97 -4.19
N ALA A 300 -1.26 13.11 -5.03
CA ALA A 300 -1.64 13.52 -6.38
C ALA A 300 -2.88 14.39 -6.32
N MET A 301 -2.84 15.56 -6.93
CA MET A 301 -4.03 16.37 -7.15
C MET A 301 -4.39 16.33 -8.63
N ASN A 302 -5.58 15.78 -8.92
CA ASN A 302 -6.17 15.85 -10.25
C ASN A 302 -6.69 17.27 -10.48
N ILE A 303 -6.29 17.87 -11.59
CA ILE A 303 -6.65 19.24 -11.97
C ILE A 303 -7.22 19.26 -13.38
N ASN A 304 -8.12 20.21 -13.63
CA ASN A 304 -8.61 20.47 -14.98
C ASN A 304 -7.80 21.63 -15.60
N ASN A 305 -6.84 21.31 -16.47
CA ASN A 305 -5.84 22.26 -16.94
C ASN A 305 -6.46 23.28 -17.90
N ASN A 306 -6.67 24.50 -17.42
CA ASN A 306 -7.12 25.66 -18.21
C ASN A 306 -8.53 25.59 -18.83
N ARG A 307 -9.36 24.57 -18.54
CA ARG A 307 -10.72 24.47 -19.10
C ARG A 307 -11.72 25.50 -18.56
N TYR A 308 -11.32 26.27 -17.55
CA TYR A 308 -12.05 27.48 -17.13
C TYR A 308 -12.04 28.58 -18.21
N ARG A 309 -11.08 28.55 -19.16
CA ARG A 309 -11.02 29.47 -20.30
C ARG A 309 -12.17 29.16 -21.27
N ASP A 310 -12.91 30.19 -21.64
CA ASP A 310 -14.10 30.05 -22.49
C ASP A 310 -13.81 29.34 -23.82
N GLU A 311 -12.63 29.57 -24.38
CA GLU A 311 -12.19 29.00 -25.66
C GLU A 311 -12.01 27.47 -25.65
N LEU A 312 -11.83 26.86 -24.47
CA LEU A 312 -11.61 25.43 -24.31
C LEU A 312 -12.86 24.68 -23.82
N LYS A 313 -13.93 25.40 -23.45
CA LYS A 313 -15.14 24.81 -22.87
C LYS A 313 -15.92 23.93 -23.85
N SER A 314 -15.81 24.18 -25.14
CA SER A 314 -16.49 23.42 -26.20
C SER A 314 -15.58 22.40 -26.90
N VAL A 315 -14.33 22.25 -26.44
CA VAL A 315 -13.37 21.32 -27.06
C VAL A 315 -13.43 19.97 -26.36
N ILE A 316 -13.56 18.89 -27.13
CA ILE A 316 -13.38 17.51 -26.66
C ILE A 316 -11.90 17.15 -26.69
N GLY A 317 -11.39 16.65 -25.58
CA GLY A 317 -9.99 16.24 -25.45
C GLY A 317 -9.62 15.90 -24.01
N LEU A 318 -8.32 15.68 -23.77
CA LEU A 318 -7.78 15.43 -22.44
C LEU A 318 -7.18 16.71 -21.85
N PHE A 319 -7.91 17.38 -20.97
CA PHE A 319 -7.43 18.53 -20.21
C PHE A 319 -7.11 18.20 -18.75
N GLU A 320 -7.53 17.03 -18.27
CA GLU A 320 -7.15 16.53 -16.96
C GLU A 320 -5.63 16.33 -16.88
N SER A 321 -5.06 16.80 -15.78
CA SER A 321 -3.64 16.65 -15.47
C SER A 321 -3.49 16.35 -13.99
N VAL A 322 -2.28 15.96 -13.61
CA VAL A 322 -1.95 15.60 -12.23
C VAL A 322 -0.76 16.45 -11.81
N ILE A 323 -0.84 17.06 -10.63
CA ILE A 323 0.30 17.72 -10.00
C ILE A 323 0.52 17.19 -8.59
N PRO A 324 1.78 17.14 -8.11
CA PRO A 324 2.05 16.82 -6.71
C PRO A 324 1.60 17.98 -5.83
N LEU A 325 0.81 17.68 -4.80
CA LEU A 325 0.44 18.63 -3.78
C LEU A 325 1.10 18.20 -2.46
N ARG A 326 2.22 18.87 -2.13
CA ARG A 326 2.97 18.64 -0.90
C ARG A 326 2.50 19.62 0.18
N CYS A 327 2.08 19.08 1.32
CA CYS A 327 1.65 19.82 2.48
C CYS A 327 2.41 19.34 3.72
N GLN A 328 3.00 20.27 4.47
CA GLN A 328 3.70 19.98 5.71
C GLN A 328 2.85 20.45 6.90
N LEU A 329 2.27 19.50 7.63
CA LEU A 329 1.42 19.78 8.77
C LEU A 329 2.21 19.79 10.08
N ASP A 330 1.97 20.80 10.92
CA ASP A 330 2.46 20.82 12.30
C ASP A 330 1.43 20.15 13.24
N PRO A 331 1.83 19.16 14.04
CA PRO A 331 0.95 18.51 15.02
C PRO A 331 0.33 19.44 16.07
N HIS A 332 0.93 20.61 16.30
CA HIS A 332 0.46 21.58 17.29
C HIS A 332 -0.53 22.59 16.73
N TRP A 333 -0.79 22.58 15.42
CA TRP A 333 -1.75 23.48 14.81
C TRP A 333 -3.19 23.13 15.18
N CYS A 334 -4.01 24.17 15.39
CA CYS A 334 -5.45 23.99 15.40
C CYS A 334 -5.96 23.77 13.97
N PHE A 335 -7.19 23.26 13.84
CA PHE A 335 -7.82 23.01 12.54
C PHE A 335 -7.76 24.22 11.60
N HIS A 336 -7.98 25.43 12.14
CA HIS A 336 -7.96 26.66 11.35
C HIS A 336 -6.57 26.95 10.78
N GLN A 337 -5.50 26.76 11.55
CA GLN A 337 -4.12 26.94 11.08
C GLN A 337 -3.74 25.92 10.01
N SER A 338 -4.13 24.65 10.19
CA SER A 338 -3.94 23.62 9.15
C SER A 338 -4.68 23.96 7.85
N LEU A 339 -5.91 24.49 7.98
CA LEU A 339 -6.73 24.92 6.85
C LEU A 339 -6.12 26.10 6.09
N GLU A 340 -5.67 27.14 6.80
CA GLU A 340 -4.96 28.28 6.18
C GLU A 340 -3.71 27.84 5.43
N HIS A 341 -2.92 26.93 6.02
CA HIS A 341 -1.72 26.39 5.39
C HIS A 341 -2.04 25.60 4.11
N VAL A 342 -3.01 24.68 4.18
CA VAL A 342 -3.45 23.91 3.00
C VAL A 342 -3.95 24.84 1.90
N GLN A 343 -4.71 25.88 2.25
CA GLN A 343 -5.18 26.88 1.29
C GLN A 343 -4.04 27.62 0.60
N GLU A 344 -3.03 28.06 1.36
CA GLU A 344 -1.84 28.72 0.82
C GLU A 344 -1.09 27.82 -0.17
N VAL A 345 -0.82 26.57 0.24
CA VAL A 345 -0.14 25.57 -0.57
C VAL A 345 -0.91 25.29 -1.86
N THR A 346 -2.22 25.01 -1.78
CA THR A 346 -3.06 24.75 -2.96
C THR A 346 -3.07 25.96 -3.90
N LYS A 347 -3.26 27.17 -3.39
CA LYS A 347 -3.28 28.39 -4.21
C LYS A 347 -1.95 28.63 -4.94
N ASN A 348 -0.83 28.42 -4.25
CA ASN A 348 0.51 28.58 -4.83
C ASN A 348 0.79 27.54 -5.91
N SER A 349 0.46 26.26 -5.65
CA SER A 349 0.60 25.18 -6.62
C SER A 349 -0.30 25.37 -7.85
N MET A 350 -1.55 25.81 -7.65
CA MET A 350 -2.50 26.06 -8.74
C MET A 350 -2.05 27.16 -9.71
N LYS A 351 -1.23 28.12 -9.26
CA LYS A 351 -0.65 29.16 -10.13
C LYS A 351 0.28 28.57 -11.21
N TYR A 352 0.94 27.45 -10.90
CA TYR A 352 1.92 26.79 -11.78
C TYR A 352 1.48 25.40 -12.22
N SER A 353 0.17 25.12 -12.13
CA SER A 353 -0.45 23.84 -12.43
C SER A 353 -0.35 23.42 -13.90
N TYR A 354 -0.11 24.39 -14.79
CA TYR A 354 0.12 24.17 -16.22
C TYR A 354 1.48 23.51 -16.52
N PHE A 355 2.36 23.38 -15.53
CA PHE A 355 3.65 22.73 -15.70
C PHE A 355 3.48 21.20 -15.58
N PRO A 356 3.81 20.43 -16.63
CA PRO A 356 3.45 19.02 -16.67
C PRO A 356 4.16 18.17 -15.63
N LEU A 357 3.44 17.17 -15.08
CA LEU A 357 3.99 16.19 -14.15
C LEU A 357 5.32 15.61 -14.65
N GLN A 358 5.39 15.18 -15.91
CA GLN A 358 6.60 14.57 -16.46
C GLN A 358 7.82 15.50 -16.40
N ARG A 359 7.61 16.82 -16.53
CA ARG A 359 8.70 17.80 -16.39
C ARG A 359 9.09 17.99 -14.92
N ILE A 360 8.11 17.98 -14.00
CA ILE A 360 8.39 17.93 -12.56
C ILE A 360 9.23 16.70 -12.23
N LEU A 361 8.83 15.51 -12.71
CA LEU A 361 9.57 14.27 -12.49
C LEU A 361 11.01 14.34 -13.03
N ASN A 362 11.19 14.90 -14.23
CA ASN A 362 12.51 14.99 -14.86
C ASN A 362 13.46 15.96 -14.14
N GLN A 363 12.94 16.91 -13.36
CA GLN A 363 13.76 17.77 -12.51
C GLN A 363 14.36 17.05 -11.30
N HIS A 364 13.81 15.88 -10.96
CA HIS A 364 14.21 15.10 -9.80
C HIS A 364 14.52 13.63 -10.19
N PRO A 365 15.61 13.40 -10.96
CA PRO A 365 15.91 12.10 -11.60
C PRO A 365 16.20 10.95 -10.61
N HIS A 366 16.50 11.25 -9.35
CA HIS A 366 16.73 10.26 -8.30
C HIS A 366 15.44 9.57 -7.81
N ILE A 367 14.27 10.09 -8.20
CA ILE A 367 13.00 9.58 -7.72
C ILE A 367 12.53 8.46 -8.66
N SER A 368 12.25 7.30 -8.08
CA SER A 368 11.61 6.19 -8.79
C SER A 368 10.24 6.64 -9.31
N LYS A 369 10.07 6.64 -10.63
CA LYS A 369 8.87 7.18 -11.33
C LYS A 369 7.55 6.51 -10.94
N HIS A 370 7.60 5.33 -10.33
CA HIS A 370 6.42 4.57 -9.89
C HIS A 370 6.08 4.79 -8.40
N ALA A 371 6.92 5.53 -7.66
CA ALA A 371 6.76 5.82 -6.23
C ALA A 371 6.02 7.14 -5.95
N PHE A 372 5.76 7.95 -6.98
CA PHE A 372 5.59 9.39 -6.82
C PHE A 372 4.35 9.83 -6.03
N LEU A 373 3.22 9.13 -6.14
CA LEU A 373 1.96 9.54 -5.49
C LEU A 373 1.14 8.28 -5.14
N ASN A 374 1.19 7.86 -3.87
CA ASN A 374 0.48 6.69 -3.38
C ASN A 374 -1.05 6.85 -3.34
N THR A 375 -1.49 8.10 -3.25
CA THR A 375 -2.90 8.46 -3.13
C THR A 375 -3.18 9.68 -3.99
N SER A 376 -4.39 9.75 -4.53
CA SER A 376 -4.87 10.86 -5.34
C SER A 376 -6.12 11.47 -4.72
N LEU A 377 -6.29 12.76 -4.99
CA LEU A 377 -7.43 13.55 -4.56
C LEU A 377 -7.97 14.31 -5.76
N GLU A 378 -9.29 14.34 -5.86
CA GLU A 378 -10.00 15.07 -6.89
C GLU A 378 -11.23 15.73 -6.28
N PHE A 379 -11.48 16.98 -6.66
CA PHE A 379 -12.68 17.70 -6.31
C PHE A 379 -13.40 18.14 -7.58
N ILE A 380 -14.57 17.55 -7.83
CA ILE A 380 -15.39 17.86 -9.01
C ILE A 380 -16.62 18.62 -8.54
N SER A 381 -16.73 19.89 -8.93
CA SER A 381 -17.98 20.65 -8.76
C SER A 381 -18.87 20.43 -9.98
N TYR A 382 -20.02 19.78 -9.76
CA TYR A 382 -21.09 19.79 -10.75
C TYR A 382 -21.83 21.12 -10.64
N ASN A 383 -21.68 21.97 -11.66
CA ASN A 383 -22.54 23.15 -11.80
C ASN A 383 -23.98 22.69 -12.04
N ALA A 384 -24.78 22.60 -10.98
CA ALA A 384 -26.22 22.43 -11.02
C ALA A 384 -26.96 23.67 -11.58
N SER A 385 -26.24 24.66 -12.11
CA SER A 385 -26.79 25.91 -12.64
C SER A 385 -27.54 25.77 -13.98
N THR A 386 -27.58 24.58 -14.56
CA THR A 386 -28.61 24.20 -15.54
C THR A 386 -29.56 23.21 -14.89
N GLY A 387 -30.58 23.72 -14.19
CA GLY A 387 -31.62 22.97 -13.48
C GLY A 387 -32.52 22.07 -14.34
N ASN A 388 -32.08 21.69 -15.54
CA ASN A 388 -32.63 20.66 -16.41
C ASN A 388 -31.48 19.78 -16.94
N ASN A 389 -30.87 18.95 -16.08
CA ASN A 389 -29.94 17.90 -16.50
C ASN A 389 -30.68 16.69 -17.13
N THR A 390 -31.73 16.95 -17.91
CA THR A 390 -32.31 15.94 -18.78
C THR A 390 -31.40 15.80 -19.99
N ILE A 391 -30.49 14.84 -19.92
CA ILE A 391 -29.75 14.40 -21.10
C ILE A 391 -30.78 13.78 -22.04
N VAL A 392 -30.84 14.26 -23.27
CA VAL A 392 -31.85 13.83 -24.26
C VAL A 392 -31.18 13.38 -25.55
N ILE A 393 -31.83 12.46 -26.25
CA ILE A 393 -31.54 12.07 -27.62
C ILE A 393 -32.86 12.16 -28.39
N GLY A 394 -33.01 13.19 -29.23
CA GLY A 394 -34.29 13.58 -29.80
C GLY A 394 -35.27 14.02 -28.71
N ASP A 395 -36.46 13.41 -28.68
CA ASP A 395 -37.48 13.66 -27.66
C ASP A 395 -37.32 12.77 -26.41
N SER A 396 -36.32 11.89 -26.41
CA SER A 396 -36.14 10.84 -25.41
C SER A 396 -35.09 11.22 -24.38
N GLN A 397 -35.49 11.28 -23.11
CA GLN A 397 -34.58 11.46 -21.97
C GLN A 397 -33.80 10.17 -21.70
N ILE A 398 -32.50 10.31 -21.46
CA ILE A 398 -31.60 9.28 -20.94
C ILE A 398 -31.10 9.68 -19.55
N VAL A 399 -30.82 8.67 -18.72
CA VAL A 399 -30.31 8.85 -17.36
C VAL A 399 -29.04 8.03 -17.16
N PRO A 400 -28.02 8.57 -16.48
CA PRO A 400 -26.85 7.79 -16.08
C PRO A 400 -27.28 6.58 -15.24
N ALA A 401 -26.79 5.40 -15.59
CA ALA A 401 -27.01 4.18 -14.82
C ALA A 401 -25.78 3.94 -13.93
N SER A 402 -25.98 4.01 -12.62
CA SER A 402 -24.92 3.73 -11.66
C SER A 402 -24.82 2.23 -11.41
N PHE A 403 -23.66 1.64 -11.68
CA PHE A 403 -23.37 0.25 -11.37
C PHE A 403 -22.19 0.16 -10.40
N SER A 404 -22.35 -0.58 -9.31
CA SER A 404 -21.23 -0.92 -8.43
C SER A 404 -20.41 -2.03 -9.08
N PHE A 405 -19.22 -1.70 -9.59
CA PHE A 405 -18.25 -2.71 -10.02
C PHE A 405 -17.72 -3.43 -8.78
N LYS A 406 -18.39 -4.49 -8.32
CA LYS A 406 -17.84 -5.36 -7.28
C LYS A 406 -16.60 -6.05 -7.86
N SER A 407 -15.43 -5.79 -7.28
CA SER A 407 -14.30 -6.71 -7.45
C SER A 407 -14.56 -7.97 -6.63
N ASP A 408 -14.16 -9.13 -7.13
CA ASP A 408 -14.32 -10.46 -6.50
C ASP A 408 -13.55 -10.66 -5.17
N GLU A 409 -13.20 -9.60 -4.42
CA GLU A 409 -12.57 -9.75 -3.11
C GLU A 409 -13.11 -8.75 -2.08
N ASP A 410 -13.32 -9.30 -0.87
CA ASP A 410 -13.70 -8.77 0.45
C ASP A 410 -14.42 -7.41 0.52
N GLU A 411 -15.63 -7.45 1.10
CA GLU A 411 -16.40 -6.28 1.50
C GLU A 411 -15.54 -5.34 2.37
N ILE A 412 -15.19 -4.18 1.82
CA ILE A 412 -14.63 -3.09 2.63
C ILE A 412 -15.78 -2.49 3.43
N LEU A 413 -15.90 -2.91 4.68
CA LEU A 413 -16.82 -2.34 5.67
C LEU A 413 -16.18 -1.12 6.33
N ILE A 414 -16.64 0.07 5.94
CA ILE A 414 -16.42 1.28 6.73
C ILE A 414 -17.50 1.30 7.80
N LEU A 415 -17.14 1.05 9.06
CA LEU A 415 -18.07 1.13 10.19
C LEU A 415 -18.09 2.57 10.74
N PRO A 416 -19.19 3.34 10.59
CA PRO A 416 -19.24 4.74 10.99
C PRO A 416 -19.35 4.97 12.52
N ASN A 417 -18.95 4.01 13.37
CA ASN A 417 -19.11 4.14 14.82
C ASN A 417 -18.08 3.34 15.63
N GLU A 418 -16.82 3.74 15.54
CA GLU A 418 -15.66 3.16 16.27
C GLU A 418 -15.87 3.15 17.80
N ARG A 419 -16.58 4.16 18.34
CA ARG A 419 -16.95 4.23 19.75
C ARG A 419 -17.85 3.08 20.20
N CYS A 420 -18.80 2.65 19.38
CA CYS A 420 -19.69 1.54 19.72
C CYS A 420 -18.95 0.19 19.72
N LEU A 421 -18.01 0.00 18.79
CA LEU A 421 -17.20 -1.22 18.74
C LEU A 421 -16.28 -1.33 19.96
N MET A 422 -15.55 -0.26 20.31
CA MET A 422 -14.70 -0.25 21.51
C MET A 422 -15.48 -0.41 22.82
N GLN A 423 -16.69 0.14 22.90
CA GLN A 423 -17.60 -0.11 24.04
C GLN A 423 -18.05 -1.57 24.10
N SER A 424 -18.36 -2.18 22.95
CA SER A 424 -18.75 -3.59 22.88
C SER A 424 -17.62 -4.53 23.30
N LEU A 425 -16.38 -4.24 22.90
CA LEU A 425 -15.19 -5.01 23.29
C LEU A 425 -14.92 -4.93 24.79
N ASN A 426 -15.09 -3.74 25.39
CA ASN A 426 -14.88 -3.51 26.82
C ASN A 426 -16.05 -3.96 27.70
N ASN A 427 -17.11 -4.55 27.14
CA ASN A 427 -18.24 -5.06 27.92
C ASN A 427 -17.94 -6.46 28.50
N THR A 428 -16.89 -6.54 29.31
CA THR A 428 -16.40 -7.79 29.93
C THR A 428 -16.75 -7.90 31.41
N GLN A 429 -17.57 -6.98 31.93
CA GLN A 429 -17.89 -6.94 33.36
C GLN A 429 -18.70 -8.16 33.77
N ILE A 430 -18.13 -8.96 34.67
CA ILE A 430 -18.82 -10.07 35.32
C ILE A 430 -18.75 -9.83 36.82
N SER A 431 -19.92 -9.87 37.47
CA SER A 431 -19.99 -9.83 38.93
C SER A 431 -19.51 -11.16 39.50
N PHE A 432 -18.37 -11.14 40.20
CA PHE A 432 -17.99 -12.27 41.04
C PHE A 432 -18.93 -12.36 42.24
N SER A 433 -19.27 -13.58 42.66
CA SER A 433 -20.17 -13.88 43.80
C SER A 433 -19.72 -13.21 45.10
N SER A 434 -18.42 -12.93 45.22
CA SER A 434 -17.81 -12.13 46.28
C SER A 434 -16.55 -11.44 45.73
N PRO A 435 -16.48 -10.10 45.69
CA PRO A 435 -15.35 -9.35 45.16
C PRO A 435 -14.09 -9.39 46.05
N LEU A 436 -14.10 -10.14 47.15
CA LEU A 436 -13.04 -10.17 48.17
C LEU A 436 -12.54 -11.59 48.51
N THR A 437 -12.83 -12.60 47.68
CA THR A 437 -12.40 -13.97 47.97
C THR A 437 -10.96 -14.19 47.50
N CYS A 438 -10.04 -14.54 48.42
CA CYS A 438 -8.68 -14.92 48.06
C CYS A 438 -8.66 -16.30 47.38
N ILE A 439 -7.67 -16.54 46.51
CA ILE A 439 -7.49 -17.83 45.79
C ILE A 439 -7.48 -19.03 46.75
N HIS A 440 -6.82 -18.90 47.91
CA HIS A 440 -6.77 -19.99 48.91
C HIS A 440 -8.14 -20.32 49.53
N HIS A 441 -9.09 -19.39 49.59
CA HIS A 441 -10.45 -19.68 50.06
C HIS A 441 -11.24 -20.48 49.02
N GLU A 442 -11.09 -20.15 47.73
CA GLU A 442 -11.68 -20.94 46.63
C GLU A 442 -11.04 -22.34 46.54
N PHE A 443 -9.72 -22.43 46.76
CA PHE A 443 -9.04 -23.72 46.86
C PHE A 443 -9.63 -24.58 47.98
N VAL A 444 -9.75 -24.05 49.20
CA VAL A 444 -10.38 -24.77 50.34
C VAL A 444 -11.82 -25.16 50.02
N TYR A 445 -12.58 -24.30 49.34
CA TYR A 445 -13.93 -24.62 48.90
C TYR A 445 -13.97 -25.81 47.92
N GLN A 446 -13.04 -25.88 46.96
CA GLN A 446 -12.91 -27.04 46.07
C GLN A 446 -12.49 -28.31 46.83
N VAL A 447 -11.60 -28.18 47.83
CA VAL A 447 -11.20 -29.32 48.68
C VAL A 447 -12.40 -29.88 49.44
N MET A 448 -13.27 -29.01 49.98
CA MET A 448 -14.49 -29.45 50.68
C MET A 448 -15.46 -30.19 49.76
N LYS A 449 -15.54 -29.81 48.47
CA LYS A 449 -16.41 -30.47 47.49
C LYS A 449 -15.85 -31.80 46.98
N HIS A 450 -14.54 -31.87 46.78
CA HIS A 450 -13.89 -32.96 46.06
C HIS A 450 -12.63 -33.48 46.76
N PRO A 451 -12.69 -33.86 48.05
CA PRO A 451 -11.50 -34.10 48.86
C PRO A 451 -10.62 -35.24 48.33
N GLN A 452 -11.22 -36.28 47.76
CA GLN A 452 -10.51 -37.49 47.29
C GLN A 452 -10.17 -37.44 45.79
N LYS A 453 -10.51 -36.35 45.09
CA LYS A 453 -10.18 -36.22 43.67
C LYS A 453 -8.71 -35.87 43.54
N LEU A 454 -8.07 -36.38 42.50
CA LEU A 454 -6.71 -35.99 42.11
C LEU A 454 -6.65 -34.46 41.88
N ALA A 455 -5.70 -33.80 42.53
CA ALA A 455 -5.49 -32.35 42.46
C ALA A 455 -4.26 -31.98 41.63
N VAL A 456 -3.12 -32.63 41.90
CA VAL A 456 -1.86 -32.40 41.21
C VAL A 456 -1.15 -33.75 41.00
N GLU A 457 -0.61 -33.96 39.82
CA GLU A 457 0.14 -35.15 39.44
C GLU A 457 1.41 -34.75 38.70
N LEU A 458 2.49 -35.48 38.96
CA LEU A 458 3.77 -35.30 38.31
C LEU A 458 4.51 -36.64 38.30
N ASP A 459 4.77 -37.17 37.10
CA ASP A 459 5.28 -38.51 36.88
C ASP A 459 4.43 -39.57 37.62
N GLU A 460 5.01 -40.37 38.52
CA GLU A 460 4.28 -41.38 39.32
C GLU A 460 3.73 -40.81 40.65
N GLN A 461 3.93 -39.53 40.93
CA GLN A 461 3.50 -38.90 42.18
C GLN A 461 2.19 -38.15 41.99
N SER A 462 1.25 -38.36 42.90
CA SER A 462 -0.06 -37.70 42.88
C SER A 462 -0.48 -37.27 44.29
N LEU A 463 -1.21 -36.16 44.35
CA LEU A 463 -1.88 -35.69 45.56
C LEU A 463 -3.36 -35.46 45.26
N THR A 464 -4.22 -35.98 46.12
CA THR A 464 -5.62 -35.59 46.17
C THR A 464 -5.78 -34.17 46.72
N TYR A 465 -6.94 -33.54 46.53
CA TYR A 465 -7.23 -32.21 47.09
C TYR A 465 -7.04 -32.16 48.61
N CYS A 466 -7.45 -33.20 49.34
CA CYS A 466 -7.28 -33.28 50.79
C CYS A 466 -5.80 -33.37 51.20
N GLU A 467 -5.01 -34.19 50.51
CA GLU A 467 -3.58 -34.34 50.77
C GLU A 467 -2.80 -33.07 50.41
N LEU A 468 -3.13 -32.43 49.28
CA LEU A 468 -2.53 -31.15 48.90
C LEU A 468 -2.81 -30.07 49.95
N LEU A 469 -4.06 -29.96 50.43
CA LEU A 469 -4.42 -29.00 51.47
C LEU A 469 -3.64 -29.26 52.76
N TYR A 470 -3.46 -30.52 53.16
CA TYR A 470 -2.65 -30.87 54.33
C TYR A 470 -1.22 -30.33 54.21
N TYR A 471 -0.53 -30.57 53.09
CA TYR A 471 0.84 -30.09 52.90
C TYR A 471 0.93 -28.56 52.80
N VAL A 472 -0.03 -27.91 52.15
CA VAL A 472 -0.13 -26.43 52.10
C VAL A 472 -0.36 -25.82 53.49
N GLN A 473 -1.19 -26.45 54.32
CA GLN A 473 -1.43 -26.02 55.71
C GLN A 473 -0.22 -26.22 56.61
N VAL A 474 0.52 -27.32 56.45
CA VAL A 474 1.79 -27.55 57.16
C VAL A 474 2.78 -26.45 56.80
N LEU A 475 3.02 -26.21 55.51
CA LEU A 475 3.98 -25.19 55.08
C LEU A 475 3.57 -23.79 55.53
N SER A 476 2.30 -23.39 55.35
CA SER A 476 1.83 -22.07 55.79
C SER A 476 1.94 -21.90 57.31
N SER A 477 1.64 -22.94 58.10
CA SER A 477 1.80 -22.91 59.55
C SER A 477 3.27 -22.77 59.96
N THR A 478 4.19 -23.45 59.27
CA THR A 478 5.63 -23.31 59.49
C THR A 478 6.10 -21.89 59.15
N LEU A 479 5.68 -21.33 58.01
CA LEU A 479 6.01 -19.95 57.62
C LEU A 479 5.52 -18.92 58.64
N LEU A 480 4.31 -19.09 59.18
CA LEU A 480 3.74 -18.19 60.19
C LEU A 480 4.40 -18.34 61.56
N ASN A 481 4.58 -19.57 62.05
CA ASN A 481 4.95 -19.82 63.45
C ASN A 481 6.46 -19.90 63.69
N GLU A 482 7.23 -20.35 62.69
CA GLU A 482 8.69 -20.55 62.84
C GLU A 482 9.49 -19.44 62.15
N TYR A 483 8.94 -18.83 61.11
CA TYR A 483 9.62 -17.82 60.30
C TYR A 483 8.98 -16.42 60.37
N ASP A 484 7.89 -16.27 61.13
CA ASP A 484 7.15 -15.03 61.36
C ASP A 484 6.75 -14.29 60.06
N VAL A 485 6.31 -15.04 59.03
CA VAL A 485 5.84 -14.45 57.78
C VAL A 485 4.59 -13.59 58.03
N PHE A 486 4.58 -12.36 57.52
CA PHE A 486 3.45 -11.45 57.68
C PHE A 486 2.76 -11.13 56.35
N PRO A 487 1.48 -10.68 56.36
CA PRO A 487 0.75 -10.35 55.15
C PRO A 487 1.50 -9.34 54.25
N GLY A 488 1.73 -9.72 52.99
CA GLY A 488 2.45 -8.92 52.00
C GLY A 488 3.97 -9.11 51.97
N GLU A 489 4.55 -9.92 52.87
CA GLU A 489 5.99 -10.26 52.81
C GLU A 489 6.31 -11.06 51.54
N ILE A 490 7.34 -10.64 50.80
CA ILE A 490 7.80 -11.36 49.61
C ILE A 490 8.65 -12.56 50.04
N VAL A 491 8.21 -13.76 49.71
CA VAL A 491 8.95 -15.01 49.92
C VAL A 491 9.39 -15.54 48.56
N CYS A 492 10.70 -15.54 48.33
CA CYS A 492 11.26 -16.09 47.10
C CYS A 492 11.15 -17.62 47.11
N GLN A 493 10.96 -18.23 45.95
CA GLN A 493 10.91 -19.69 45.79
C GLN A 493 11.80 -20.11 44.63
N CYS A 494 12.87 -20.84 44.92
CA CYS A 494 13.81 -21.40 43.95
C CYS A 494 13.73 -22.93 44.01
N VAL A 495 12.69 -23.50 43.41
CA VAL A 495 12.42 -24.96 43.43
C VAL A 495 12.25 -25.45 41.99
N GLU A 496 12.77 -26.64 41.68
CA GLU A 496 12.55 -27.27 40.37
C GLU A 496 11.09 -27.69 40.19
N ARG A 497 10.68 -27.95 38.94
CA ARG A 497 9.31 -28.39 38.61
C ARG A 497 9.00 -29.68 39.38
N SER A 498 8.12 -29.56 40.38
CA SER A 498 7.82 -30.61 41.36
C SER A 498 6.46 -30.35 42.01
N LEU A 499 5.88 -31.33 42.69
CA LEU A 499 4.70 -31.11 43.54
C LEU A 499 4.97 -30.05 44.62
N LEU A 500 6.21 -29.98 45.10
CA LEU A 500 6.70 -28.98 46.06
C LEU A 500 6.62 -27.55 45.51
N MET A 501 6.70 -27.39 44.19
CA MET A 501 6.54 -26.07 43.57
C MET A 501 5.13 -25.52 43.84
N VAL A 502 4.10 -26.37 43.65
CA VAL A 502 2.70 -26.00 43.86
C VAL A 502 2.40 -25.80 45.35
N ILE A 503 2.91 -26.68 46.21
CA ILE A 503 2.80 -26.54 47.67
C ILE A 503 3.45 -25.23 48.13
N GLY A 504 4.63 -24.89 47.61
CA GLY A 504 5.35 -23.64 47.90
C GLY A 504 4.53 -22.40 47.59
N ILE A 505 3.98 -22.32 46.37
CA ILE A 505 3.16 -21.18 45.92
C ILE A 505 1.93 -21.04 46.83
N MET A 506 1.15 -22.11 47.00
CA MET A 506 -0.08 -22.07 47.79
C MET A 506 0.18 -21.87 49.29
N GLY A 507 1.28 -22.41 49.82
CA GLY A 507 1.66 -22.26 51.22
C GLY A 507 2.07 -20.84 51.57
N ILE A 508 2.84 -20.18 50.69
CA ILE A 508 3.16 -18.75 50.82
C ILE A 508 1.89 -17.90 50.77
N GLU A 509 1.02 -18.14 49.79
CA GLU A 509 -0.25 -17.41 49.66
C GLU A 509 -1.20 -17.62 50.84
N MET A 510 -1.25 -18.84 51.40
CA MET A 510 -2.08 -19.16 52.58
C MET A 510 -1.52 -18.57 53.88
N ALA A 511 -0.20 -18.35 53.96
CA ALA A 511 0.42 -17.57 55.03
C ALA A 511 0.22 -16.04 54.86
N GLY A 512 -0.39 -15.60 53.74
CA GLY A 512 -0.57 -14.19 53.41
C GLY A 512 0.64 -13.52 52.76
N GLY A 513 1.71 -14.28 52.47
CA GLY A 513 2.89 -13.80 51.76
C GLY A 513 2.66 -13.71 50.25
N VAL A 514 3.62 -13.09 49.55
CA VAL A 514 3.65 -12.97 48.09
C VAL A 514 4.80 -13.83 47.55
N TYR A 515 4.50 -14.84 46.75
CA TYR A 515 5.55 -15.69 46.19
C TYR A 515 6.30 -14.96 45.07
N CYS A 516 7.62 -15.10 45.04
CA CYS A 516 8.46 -14.65 43.93
C CYS A 516 9.25 -15.83 43.36
N ALA A 517 8.86 -16.31 42.19
CA ALA A 517 9.51 -17.46 41.56
C ALA A 517 10.92 -17.09 41.06
N LEU A 518 11.91 -17.87 41.50
CA LEU A 518 13.29 -17.81 41.03
C LEU A 518 13.57 -19.06 40.19
N SER A 519 14.16 -18.88 39.01
CA SER A 519 14.51 -20.00 38.13
C SER A 519 15.75 -20.73 38.66
N PRO A 520 15.69 -22.03 38.96
CA PRO A 520 16.87 -22.81 39.34
C PRO A 520 17.98 -22.84 38.27
N ARG A 521 17.64 -22.52 37.01
CA ARG A 521 18.57 -22.47 35.87
C ARG A 521 19.35 -21.14 35.80
N ASP A 522 18.92 -20.12 36.53
CA ASP A 522 19.62 -18.83 36.58
C ASP A 522 20.98 -18.96 37.28
N SER A 523 21.93 -18.12 36.87
CA SER A 523 23.25 -18.06 37.53
C SER A 523 23.12 -17.57 38.98
N GLN A 524 24.03 -18.01 39.86
CA GLN A 524 24.05 -17.57 41.26
C GLN A 524 24.06 -16.04 41.40
N HIS A 525 24.79 -15.35 40.52
CA HIS A 525 24.82 -13.88 40.49
C HIS A 525 23.43 -13.28 40.20
N ARG A 526 22.67 -13.87 39.27
CA ARG A 526 21.31 -13.40 38.92
C ARG A 526 20.32 -13.69 40.06
N LEU A 527 20.40 -14.88 40.67
CA LEU A 527 19.59 -15.23 41.83
C LEU A 527 19.85 -14.28 43.00
N HIS A 528 21.12 -13.97 43.29
CA HIS A 528 21.52 -13.00 44.30
C HIS A 528 20.97 -11.60 44.03
N ALA A 529 21.05 -11.14 42.78
CA ALA A 529 20.54 -9.83 42.40
C ALA A 529 19.02 -9.74 42.61
N LEU A 530 18.27 -10.78 42.23
CA LEU A 530 16.82 -10.84 42.39
C LEU A 530 16.40 -10.89 43.86
N THR A 531 17.05 -11.70 44.70
CA THR A 531 16.73 -11.77 46.13
C THR A 531 17.06 -10.47 46.87
N GLN A 532 18.15 -9.80 46.49
CA GLN A 532 18.49 -8.49 47.03
C GLN A 532 17.48 -7.42 46.59
N GLN A 533 17.03 -7.46 45.33
CA GLN A 533 16.04 -6.53 44.80
C GLN A 533 14.65 -6.73 45.45
N THR A 534 14.27 -7.98 45.73
CA THR A 534 13.01 -8.28 46.42
C THR A 534 13.06 -8.01 47.92
N GLN A 535 14.26 -7.75 48.47
CA GLN A 535 14.52 -7.68 49.91
C GLN A 535 13.99 -8.91 50.68
N SER A 536 13.88 -10.04 49.98
CA SER A 536 13.28 -11.22 50.55
C SER A 536 14.20 -11.80 51.62
N ARG A 537 13.66 -11.97 52.82
CA ARG A 537 14.36 -12.54 53.97
C ARG A 537 14.43 -14.07 53.91
N LEU A 538 13.50 -14.67 53.17
CA LEU A 538 13.28 -16.11 53.09
C LEU A 538 13.30 -16.56 51.63
N VAL A 539 14.03 -17.64 51.34
CA VAL A 539 13.94 -18.32 50.05
C VAL A 539 13.55 -19.78 50.30
N LEU A 540 12.41 -20.21 49.77
CA LEU A 540 12.06 -21.62 49.70
C LEU A 540 12.99 -22.30 48.69
N VAL A 541 13.73 -23.29 49.14
CA VAL A 541 14.67 -24.06 48.32
C VAL A 541 14.43 -25.55 48.52
N HIS A 542 14.85 -26.35 47.54
CA HIS A 542 14.99 -27.80 47.68
C HIS A 542 16.46 -28.23 47.56
N ARG A 543 16.74 -29.52 47.72
CA ARG A 543 18.03 -30.16 47.99
C ARG A 543 19.04 -29.91 46.86
N PHE A 544 18.54 -29.75 45.64
CA PHE A 544 19.37 -29.47 44.47
C PHE A 544 19.63 -27.96 44.25
N THR A 545 18.86 -27.09 44.91
CA THR A 545 18.98 -25.61 44.81
C THR A 545 19.54 -24.93 46.04
N ILE A 546 19.63 -25.61 47.19
CA ILE A 546 20.07 -25.01 48.46
C ILE A 546 21.45 -24.36 48.35
N ASN A 547 22.38 -24.95 47.57
CA ASN A 547 23.73 -24.43 47.35
C ASN A 547 23.81 -23.29 46.32
N LYS A 548 22.68 -22.88 45.71
CA LYS A 548 22.64 -21.80 44.71
C LYS A 548 22.25 -20.44 45.30
N VAL A 549 21.77 -20.41 46.54
CA VAL A 549 21.31 -19.20 47.22
C VAL A 549 22.36 -18.74 48.23
N ASN A 550 22.43 -17.44 48.50
CA ASN A 550 23.41 -16.82 49.40
C ASN A 550 23.20 -17.25 50.87
N ASP A 551 24.29 -17.50 51.60
CA ASP A 551 24.29 -17.88 53.03
C ASP A 551 23.64 -16.84 53.96
N ASN A 552 23.55 -15.57 53.53
CA ASN A 552 22.97 -14.47 54.32
C ASN A 552 21.43 -14.40 54.27
N ILE A 553 20.76 -15.30 53.55
CA ILE A 553 19.30 -15.37 53.43
C ILE A 553 18.81 -16.68 54.05
N ILE A 554 17.71 -16.63 54.81
CA ILE A 554 17.18 -17.81 55.48
C ILE A 554 16.59 -18.76 54.42
N SER A 555 17.32 -19.83 54.15
CA SER A 555 16.90 -20.87 53.20
C SER A 555 15.96 -21.85 53.91
N VAL A 556 14.69 -21.87 53.51
CA VAL A 556 13.71 -22.82 54.03
C VAL A 556 13.73 -24.04 53.12
N ASN A 557 14.27 -25.15 53.62
CA ASN A 557 14.37 -26.39 52.86
C ASN A 557 13.01 -27.11 52.85
N ILE A 558 12.35 -27.12 51.69
CA ILE A 558 11.03 -27.73 51.52
C ILE A 558 11.09 -29.27 51.38
N ASP A 559 12.29 -29.87 51.30
CA ASP A 559 12.46 -31.34 51.24
C ASP A 559 12.17 -32.09 52.55
N LEU A 560 11.91 -31.40 53.66
CA LEU A 560 11.49 -32.04 54.92
C LEU A 560 10.08 -32.66 54.85
N VAL A 561 9.45 -32.69 53.67
CA VAL A 561 8.05 -33.10 53.47
C VAL A 561 7.86 -34.45 52.75
N TRP A 562 8.73 -34.94 51.85
CA TRP A 562 8.78 -36.36 51.37
C TRP A 562 9.89 -36.54 50.29
N ALA A 563 10.33 -37.78 50.02
CA ALA A 563 11.48 -38.16 49.16
C ALA A 563 11.17 -38.89 47.81
N SER A 564 12.02 -38.54 46.82
CA SER A 564 12.58 -39.26 45.63
C SER A 564 11.86 -39.34 44.25
N ASN A 565 12.56 -38.73 43.27
CA ASN A 565 12.93 -39.04 41.85
C ASN A 565 11.84 -39.37 40.79
N ASP A 566 11.96 -39.08 39.49
CA ASP A 566 12.83 -38.25 38.62
C ASP A 566 12.10 -38.07 37.26
N MET A 567 12.34 -36.95 36.57
CA MET A 567 11.61 -36.37 35.42
C MET A 567 12.17 -36.70 34.03
N ASN A 568 11.34 -36.61 32.98
CA ASN A 568 11.57 -35.79 31.76
C ASN A 568 10.51 -35.97 30.64
N SER A 569 10.11 -34.87 29.98
CA SER A 569 10.03 -34.76 28.50
C SER A 569 9.61 -33.36 27.99
N ASP A 570 10.18 -32.99 26.84
CA ASP A 570 10.02 -31.76 26.06
C ASP A 570 8.71 -31.67 25.26
N THR A 571 8.34 -30.47 24.79
CA THR A 571 7.61 -30.31 23.51
C THR A 571 7.68 -28.88 22.94
N ASP A 572 7.99 -28.82 21.64
CA ASP A 572 8.04 -27.65 20.75
C ASP A 572 6.64 -27.14 20.36
N LEU A 573 6.57 -25.83 20.04
CA LEU A 573 5.38 -25.08 19.64
C LEU A 573 5.59 -24.44 18.25
N ASP A 574 5.43 -25.25 17.20
CA ASP A 574 5.16 -24.78 15.84
C ASP A 574 3.65 -24.76 15.61
N GLN A 575 3.03 -23.58 15.58
CA GLN A 575 1.80 -23.24 14.81
C GLN A 575 1.15 -21.96 15.33
N LEU A 576 1.71 -20.78 15.04
CA LEU A 576 0.97 -19.52 15.18
C LEU A 576 1.41 -18.53 14.10
N SER A 577 0.65 -18.46 13.01
CA SER A 577 0.75 -17.33 12.07
C SER A 577 -0.64 -16.70 11.87
N ASN A 578 -0.73 -15.41 12.17
CA ASN A 578 -1.92 -14.53 12.07
C ASN A 578 -3.17 -14.94 12.85
N VAL A 579 -3.02 -15.53 14.03
CA VAL A 579 -4.12 -15.63 14.99
C VAL A 579 -4.25 -14.28 15.69
N PRO A 580 -5.42 -13.61 15.67
CA PRO A 580 -5.64 -12.43 16.49
C PRO A 580 -5.37 -12.77 17.95
N ILE A 581 -4.90 -11.82 18.77
CA ILE A 581 -4.64 -12.09 20.20
C ILE A 581 -5.92 -12.45 20.97
N GLY A 582 -7.08 -12.29 20.32
CA GLY A 582 -8.37 -12.75 20.78
C GLY A 582 -9.22 -11.63 21.38
N SER A 583 -10.20 -12.03 22.19
CA SER A 583 -11.06 -11.13 22.96
C SER A 583 -10.53 -10.91 24.37
N LEU A 584 -11.01 -9.84 25.01
CA LEU A 584 -10.68 -9.54 26.39
C LEU A 584 -11.19 -10.63 27.35
N LEU A 585 -10.38 -10.90 28.37
CA LEU A 585 -10.80 -11.70 29.53
C LEU A 585 -11.83 -10.91 30.36
N ALA A 586 -12.61 -11.64 31.16
CA ALA A 586 -13.58 -11.03 32.07
C ALA A 586 -12.92 -10.00 33.00
N ASN A 587 -13.57 -8.84 33.17
CA ASN A 587 -13.12 -7.71 33.97
C ASN A 587 -11.79 -7.05 33.53
N TYR A 588 -11.30 -7.36 32.31
CA TYR A 588 -10.24 -6.60 31.65
C TYR A 588 -10.84 -5.58 30.70
N GLN A 589 -10.13 -4.47 30.54
CA GLN A 589 -10.42 -3.46 29.53
C GLN A 589 -9.20 -3.30 28.62
N CYS A 590 -9.42 -2.90 27.39
CA CYS A 590 -8.36 -2.39 26.53
C CYS A 590 -8.73 -1.03 25.93
N LYS A 591 -7.69 -0.25 25.72
CA LYS A 591 -7.73 0.95 24.88
C LYS A 591 -6.56 0.87 23.90
N VAL A 592 -6.77 1.40 22.70
CA VAL A 592 -5.73 1.49 21.67
C VAL A 592 -5.59 2.96 21.33
N PHE A 593 -4.38 3.50 21.48
CA PHE A 593 -4.11 4.93 21.43
C PHE A 593 -2.96 5.27 20.49
N ASP A 594 -3.10 6.37 19.76
CA ASP A 594 -2.03 6.96 18.97
C ASP A 594 -0.95 7.61 19.86
N ILE A 595 0.04 8.23 19.21
CA ILE A 595 1.14 8.92 19.91
C ILE A 595 0.68 10.13 20.75
N TYR A 596 -0.54 10.64 20.53
CA TYR A 596 -1.15 11.76 21.24
C TYR A 596 -2.18 11.33 22.29
N LEU A 597 -2.28 10.03 22.59
CA LEU A 597 -3.28 9.43 23.50
C LEU A 597 -4.73 9.64 23.03
N GLN A 598 -4.95 9.75 21.71
CA GLN A 598 -6.28 9.76 21.11
C GLN A 598 -6.65 8.36 20.64
N SER A 599 -7.92 8.01 20.83
CA SER A 599 -8.44 6.72 20.33
C SER A 599 -8.29 6.67 18.82
N VAL A 600 -7.79 5.54 18.34
CA VAL A 600 -7.53 5.33 16.92
C VAL A 600 -8.72 4.72 16.19
N ALA A 601 -8.73 4.92 14.88
CA ALA A 601 -9.71 4.35 13.99
C ALA A 601 -9.54 2.84 13.81
N ILE A 602 -10.57 2.16 13.30
CA ILE A 602 -10.44 0.75 12.88
C ILE A 602 -9.41 0.68 11.74
N GLY A 603 -8.53 -0.33 11.80
CA GLY A 603 -7.45 -0.48 10.82
C GLY A 603 -6.21 0.38 11.10
N GLU A 604 -6.29 1.40 11.96
CA GLU A 604 -5.11 2.15 12.40
C GLU A 604 -4.27 1.30 13.35
N GLU A 605 -2.95 1.37 13.18
CA GLU A 605 -2.03 0.79 14.13
C GLU A 605 -1.72 1.79 15.24
N ALA A 606 -1.86 1.33 16.48
CA ALA A 606 -1.52 2.13 17.63
C ALA A 606 -1.10 1.27 18.82
N GLU A 607 -0.72 1.93 19.91
CA GLU A 607 -0.22 1.28 21.11
C GLU A 607 -1.37 0.71 21.95
N LEU A 608 -1.22 -0.55 22.39
CA LEU A 608 -2.17 -1.23 23.26
C LEU A 608 -2.00 -0.81 24.72
N PHE A 609 -3.13 -0.54 25.37
CA PHE A 609 -3.25 -0.27 26.79
C PHE A 609 -4.21 -1.27 27.41
N VAL A 610 -3.82 -1.88 28.53
CA VAL A 610 -4.62 -2.89 29.23
C VAL A 610 -5.00 -2.38 30.61
N GLY A 611 -6.30 -2.33 30.89
CA GLY A 611 -6.89 -1.87 32.14
C GLY A 611 -7.72 -2.97 32.82
N GLY A 612 -8.28 -2.65 33.99
CA GLY A 612 -9.15 -3.55 34.74
C GLY A 612 -8.41 -4.44 35.74
N ALA A 613 -8.97 -5.61 36.04
CA ALA A 613 -8.58 -6.43 37.20
C ALA A 613 -7.15 -6.99 37.14
N GLY A 614 -6.54 -7.08 35.96
CA GLY A 614 -5.18 -7.61 35.77
C GLY A 614 -4.05 -6.59 35.80
N VAL A 615 -4.36 -5.31 36.02
CA VAL A 615 -3.32 -4.28 36.12
C VAL A 615 -2.52 -4.51 37.41
N PHE A 616 -1.22 -4.76 37.25
CA PHE A 616 -0.32 -4.99 38.38
C PHE A 616 -0.07 -3.70 39.17
N ALA A 617 0.32 -3.83 40.44
CA ALA A 617 0.47 -2.70 41.36
C ALA A 617 1.63 -1.74 40.99
N GLY A 618 2.62 -2.23 40.25
CA GLY A 618 3.80 -1.46 39.83
C GLY A 618 5.07 -2.30 39.81
N TYR A 619 6.16 -1.70 39.36
CA TYR A 619 7.48 -2.31 39.42
C TYR A 619 8.10 -2.12 40.81
N LEU A 620 8.53 -3.23 41.42
CA LEU A 620 9.06 -3.23 42.78
C LEU A 620 10.25 -2.27 42.93
N GLY A 621 10.12 -1.31 43.84
CA GLY A 621 11.15 -0.31 44.16
C GLY A 621 11.46 0.68 43.03
N ARG A 622 10.60 0.75 42.00
CA ARG A 622 10.79 1.55 40.78
C ARG A 622 9.56 2.38 40.47
N ASP A 623 9.28 3.35 41.33
CA ASP A 623 8.17 4.30 41.17
C ASP A 623 8.28 5.09 39.86
N ASP A 624 9.51 5.37 39.42
CA ASP A 624 9.82 6.03 38.15
C ASP A 624 9.36 5.24 36.92
N LEU A 625 9.53 3.91 36.94
CA LEU A 625 9.05 3.03 35.87
C LEU A 625 7.55 2.78 36.01
N THR A 626 7.06 2.68 37.25
CA THR A 626 5.63 2.47 37.54
C THR A 626 4.80 3.62 37.01
N ALA A 627 5.19 4.86 37.28
CA ALA A 627 4.49 6.05 36.77
C ALA A 627 4.56 6.20 35.23
N LYS A 628 5.57 5.60 34.58
CA LYS A 628 5.67 5.58 33.11
C LYS A 628 4.83 4.49 32.46
N ALA A 629 4.69 3.36 33.14
CA ALA A 629 4.01 2.18 32.64
C ALA A 629 2.52 2.17 32.98
N LEU A 630 2.12 2.71 34.13
CA LEU A 630 0.73 2.81 34.56
C LEU A 630 0.24 4.24 34.37
N LEU A 631 -0.73 4.42 33.48
CA LEU A 631 -1.34 5.72 33.19
C LEU A 631 -2.79 5.74 33.67
N GLU A 632 -3.20 6.86 34.25
CA GLU A 632 -4.59 7.10 34.61
C GLU A 632 -5.33 7.72 33.42
N ILE A 633 -6.40 7.05 32.98
CA ILE A 633 -7.21 7.45 31.82
C ILE A 633 -8.69 7.29 32.20
N ASP A 634 -9.45 8.39 32.18
CA ASP A 634 -10.85 8.44 32.60
C ASP A 634 -11.08 7.93 34.04
N GLY A 635 -10.14 8.19 34.94
CA GLY A 635 -10.21 7.78 36.36
C GLY A 635 -9.92 6.28 36.60
N GLN A 636 -9.38 5.57 35.61
CA GLN A 636 -8.96 4.17 35.73
C GLN A 636 -7.49 3.99 35.32
N LEU A 637 -6.80 3.05 35.97
CA LEU A 637 -5.41 2.72 35.67
C LEU A 637 -5.32 1.76 34.48
N PHE A 638 -4.45 2.09 33.53
CA PHE A 638 -4.10 1.28 32.38
C PHE A 638 -2.59 1.04 32.34
N TYR A 639 -2.19 -0.21 32.08
CA TYR A 639 -0.82 -0.56 31.74
C TYR A 639 -0.56 -0.30 30.25
N ARG A 640 0.46 0.52 29.99
CA ARG A 640 1.03 0.80 28.67
C ARG A 640 1.93 -0.36 28.26
N THR A 641 1.47 -1.20 27.32
CA THR A 641 2.20 -2.44 27.01
C THR A 641 3.46 -2.19 26.19
N GLY A 642 3.46 -1.15 25.34
CA GLY A 642 4.49 -0.94 24.30
C GLY A 642 4.28 -1.81 23.06
N ASP A 643 3.22 -2.60 23.02
CA ASP A 643 2.85 -3.43 21.87
C ASP A 643 2.01 -2.60 20.91
N LEU A 644 2.32 -2.73 19.62
CA LEU A 644 1.56 -2.14 18.53
C LEU A 644 0.54 -3.15 18.05
N VAL A 645 -0.70 -2.68 17.94
CA VAL A 645 -1.84 -3.49 17.54
C VAL A 645 -2.70 -2.75 16.53
N ARG A 646 -3.46 -3.52 15.76
CA ARG A 646 -4.49 -3.04 14.85
C ARG A 646 -5.82 -3.68 15.21
N ILE A 647 -6.87 -2.87 15.29
CA ILE A 647 -8.24 -3.37 15.46
C ILE A 647 -8.77 -3.76 14.08
N GLY A 648 -9.09 -5.03 13.88
CA GLY A 648 -9.70 -5.51 12.64
C GLY A 648 -11.18 -5.13 12.54
N ASN A 649 -11.75 -5.24 11.35
CA ASN A 649 -13.16 -4.87 11.08
C ASN A 649 -14.17 -5.71 11.89
N ASN A 650 -13.76 -6.88 12.37
CA ASN A 650 -14.53 -7.75 13.25
C ASN A 650 -14.37 -7.41 14.76
N GLY A 651 -13.62 -6.36 15.09
CA GLY A 651 -13.29 -5.95 16.46
C GLY A 651 -12.18 -6.77 17.12
N LEU A 652 -11.61 -7.79 16.45
CA LEU A 652 -10.50 -8.55 16.99
C LEU A 652 -9.19 -7.74 16.92
N ILE A 653 -8.33 -7.93 17.90
CA ILE A 653 -7.05 -7.22 17.99
C ILE A 653 -5.96 -8.07 17.31
N HIS A 654 -5.27 -7.47 16.35
CA HIS A 654 -4.15 -8.07 15.64
C HIS A 654 -2.84 -7.46 16.12
N TYR A 655 -1.97 -8.26 16.71
CA TYR A 655 -0.64 -7.83 17.10
C TYR A 655 0.22 -7.52 15.86
N GLN A 656 0.81 -6.32 15.82
CA GLN A 656 1.65 -5.85 14.72
C GLN A 656 3.14 -5.86 15.09
N GLY A 657 3.46 -5.80 16.38
CA GLY A 657 4.84 -5.78 16.84
C GLY A 657 5.02 -4.96 18.10
N ARG A 658 6.24 -4.48 18.29
CA ARG A 658 6.68 -3.72 19.44
C ARG A 658 7.06 -2.32 19.00
N LYS A 659 6.58 -1.29 19.70
CA LYS A 659 6.88 0.12 19.39
C LYS A 659 8.38 0.42 19.37
N ASP A 660 9.13 -0.28 20.20
CA ASP A 660 10.59 -0.24 20.34
C ASP A 660 11.35 -1.06 19.28
N HIS A 661 10.66 -1.86 18.46
CA HIS A 661 11.26 -2.64 17.36
C HIS A 661 10.88 -2.15 15.95
N GLN A 662 9.93 -1.22 15.85
CA GLN A 662 9.54 -0.62 14.60
C GLN A 662 10.62 0.38 14.16
N ILE A 663 11.24 0.11 13.01
CA ILE A 663 12.33 0.94 12.54
C ILE A 663 11.88 1.85 11.40
N LYS A 664 12.21 3.14 11.53
CA LYS A 664 12.24 4.05 10.38
C LYS A 664 13.64 3.99 9.78
N SER A 665 13.77 3.50 8.55
CA SER A 665 15.00 3.62 7.77
C SER A 665 14.80 4.72 6.73
N HIS A 666 15.67 5.72 6.73
CA HIS A 666 15.60 6.91 5.87
C HIS A 666 14.32 7.76 5.97
N GLY A 667 13.30 7.35 6.74
CA GLY A 667 11.98 7.98 6.89
C GLY A 667 10.82 7.06 6.50
N GLN A 668 11.13 5.90 5.90
CA GLN A 668 10.18 4.85 5.59
C GLN A 668 10.05 3.88 6.76
N ARG A 669 8.82 3.47 7.05
CA ARG A 669 8.52 2.47 8.06
C ARG A 669 8.78 1.08 7.49
N ILE A 670 9.63 0.31 8.16
CA ILE A 670 10.01 -1.04 7.73
C ILE A 670 9.58 -2.04 8.79
N GLU A 671 8.74 -2.99 8.38
CA GLU A 671 8.37 -4.13 9.21
C GLU A 671 9.40 -5.24 9.03
N LEU A 672 10.33 -5.35 9.98
CA LEU A 672 11.40 -6.35 9.94
C LEU A 672 10.86 -7.79 9.79
N GLY A 673 9.69 -8.05 10.41
CA GLY A 673 9.01 -9.34 10.30
C GLY A 673 8.54 -9.70 8.89
N GLU A 674 8.30 -8.72 8.01
CA GLU A 674 7.95 -8.97 6.60
C GLU A 674 9.14 -9.54 5.84
N ILE A 675 10.33 -8.96 6.06
CA ILE A 675 11.59 -9.41 5.46
C ILE A 675 11.93 -10.80 5.98
N GLU A 676 11.83 -11.02 7.29
CA GLU A 676 12.02 -12.33 7.92
C GLU A 676 11.10 -13.38 7.30
N ARG A 677 9.82 -13.05 7.11
CA ARG A 677 8.82 -13.97 6.55
C ARG A 677 9.06 -14.28 5.08
N SER A 678 9.45 -13.29 4.27
CA SER A 678 9.79 -13.52 2.88
C SER A 678 10.96 -14.50 2.78
N LEU A 679 12.00 -14.31 3.59
CA LEU A 679 13.15 -15.21 3.62
C LEU A 679 12.73 -16.62 4.08
N LEU A 680 11.90 -16.73 5.12
CA LEU A 680 11.41 -18.02 5.61
C LEU A 680 10.55 -18.82 4.60
N ASN A 681 10.10 -18.22 3.49
CA ASN A 681 9.44 -18.97 2.41
C ASN A 681 10.43 -19.81 1.56
N ILE A 682 11.74 -19.57 1.70
CA ILE A 682 12.77 -20.37 1.04
C ILE A 682 12.97 -21.65 1.84
N THR A 683 12.74 -22.81 1.21
CA THR A 683 12.73 -24.12 1.88
C THR A 683 14.04 -24.51 2.57
N SER A 684 15.17 -23.92 2.17
CA SER A 684 16.49 -24.17 2.77
C SER A 684 16.76 -23.33 4.04
N ILE A 685 15.88 -22.41 4.41
CA ILE A 685 16.04 -21.55 5.59
C ILE A 685 15.20 -22.09 6.76
N SER A 686 15.84 -22.37 7.88
CA SER A 686 15.16 -22.88 9.09
C SER A 686 14.78 -21.78 10.09
N ALA A 687 15.51 -20.67 10.11
CA ALA A 687 15.21 -19.52 10.96
C ALA A 687 15.81 -18.23 10.37
N CYS A 688 15.19 -17.09 10.63
CA CYS A 688 15.68 -15.79 10.17
C CYS A 688 15.41 -14.71 11.23
N VAL A 689 16.33 -13.75 11.34
CA VAL A 689 16.11 -12.51 12.08
C VAL A 689 16.70 -11.34 11.30
N VAL A 690 15.95 -10.25 11.17
CA VAL A 690 16.40 -9.05 10.48
C VAL A 690 16.52 -7.93 11.49
N ILE A 691 17.62 -7.18 11.42
CA ILE A 691 17.88 -6.05 12.31
C ILE A 691 18.30 -4.82 11.51
N LYS A 692 18.16 -3.66 12.14
CA LYS A 692 18.81 -2.44 11.70
C LYS A 692 20.19 -2.35 12.33
N TRP A 693 21.21 -2.13 11.51
CA TRP A 693 22.59 -1.95 11.97
C TRP A 693 23.07 -0.51 11.72
N ASN A 694 23.61 0.14 12.75
CA ASN A 694 24.12 1.52 12.73
C ASN A 694 23.13 2.56 12.16
N ASP A 695 21.82 2.33 12.31
CA ASP A 695 20.74 3.20 11.81
C ASP A 695 20.66 3.43 10.29
N ASP A 696 21.56 2.85 9.49
CA ASP A 696 21.63 3.07 8.05
C ASP A 696 21.42 1.79 7.23
N TYR A 697 21.66 0.60 7.79
CA TYR A 697 21.68 -0.66 7.05
C TYR A 697 20.70 -1.69 7.61
N LEU A 698 20.05 -2.44 6.71
CA LEU A 698 19.31 -3.65 7.07
C LEU A 698 20.22 -4.86 6.96
N VAL A 699 20.25 -5.70 7.99
CA VAL A 699 21.06 -6.90 8.05
C VAL A 699 20.16 -8.09 8.36
N ALA A 700 20.12 -9.07 7.46
CA ALA A 700 19.39 -10.30 7.63
C ALA A 700 20.33 -11.41 8.08
N TYR A 701 20.07 -11.99 9.24
CA TYR A 701 20.75 -13.19 9.73
C TYR A 701 19.87 -14.40 9.40
N VAL A 702 20.44 -15.34 8.66
CA VAL A 702 19.73 -16.48 8.09
C VAL A 702 20.39 -17.75 8.59
N GLN A 703 19.59 -18.65 9.16
CA GLN A 703 20.04 -19.99 9.50
C GLN A 703 19.76 -20.93 8.33
N SER A 704 20.82 -21.38 7.67
CA SER A 704 20.73 -22.30 6.53
C SER A 704 22.07 -22.98 6.28
N SER A 705 22.02 -24.23 5.84
CA SER A 705 23.19 -25.00 5.38
C SER A 705 23.32 -25.08 3.86
N ASP A 706 22.33 -24.56 3.10
CA ASP A 706 22.21 -24.77 1.66
C ASP A 706 21.59 -23.55 0.96
N THR A 707 22.21 -22.38 1.14
CA THR A 707 21.86 -21.15 0.42
C THR A 707 23.07 -20.23 0.32
N ASN A 708 22.98 -19.19 -0.51
CA ASN A 708 24.00 -18.16 -0.65
C ASN A 708 23.36 -16.76 -0.68
N GLU A 709 24.17 -15.73 -0.43
CA GLU A 709 23.69 -14.34 -0.37
C GLU A 709 22.98 -13.87 -1.66
N GLN A 710 23.42 -14.33 -2.83
CA GLN A 710 22.85 -13.91 -4.11
C GLN A 710 21.42 -14.43 -4.27
N GLU A 711 21.18 -15.70 -3.95
CA GLU A 711 19.86 -16.32 -3.98
C GLU A 711 18.87 -15.62 -3.04
N LEU A 712 19.30 -15.31 -1.80
CA LEU A 712 18.50 -14.57 -0.82
C LEU A 712 18.13 -13.18 -1.33
N ARG A 713 19.07 -12.49 -1.98
CA ARG A 713 18.89 -11.14 -2.52
C ARG A 713 17.94 -11.14 -3.72
N GLU A 714 18.10 -12.06 -4.66
CA GLU A 714 17.21 -12.22 -5.83
C GLU A 714 15.77 -12.56 -5.39
N HIS A 715 15.63 -13.40 -4.36
CA HIS A 715 14.32 -13.69 -3.77
C HIS A 715 13.70 -12.43 -3.12
N CYS A 716 14.45 -11.68 -2.33
CA CYS A 716 13.96 -10.42 -1.75
C CYS A 716 13.62 -9.38 -2.84
N GLN A 717 14.40 -9.28 -3.92
CA GLN A 717 14.15 -8.35 -5.02
C GLN A 717 12.83 -8.63 -5.75
N SER A 718 12.49 -9.90 -5.91
CA SER A 718 11.24 -10.33 -6.57
C SER A 718 10.00 -10.16 -5.67
N HIS A 719 10.15 -10.28 -4.35
CA HIS A 719 9.01 -10.34 -3.41
C HIS A 719 8.83 -9.08 -2.55
N LEU A 720 9.87 -8.27 -2.35
CA LEU A 720 9.86 -7.12 -1.45
C LEU A 720 10.13 -5.80 -2.18
N PRO A 721 9.61 -4.66 -1.68
CA PRO A 721 10.00 -3.34 -2.16
C PRO A 721 11.51 -3.06 -2.00
N PRO A 722 12.13 -2.23 -2.87
CA PRO A 722 13.59 -2.00 -2.85
C PRO A 722 14.18 -1.57 -1.50
N HIS A 723 13.42 -0.81 -0.72
CA HIS A 723 13.87 -0.30 0.58
C HIS A 723 13.80 -1.32 1.72
N MET A 724 13.06 -2.43 1.54
CA MET A 724 12.98 -3.52 2.49
C MET A 724 14.01 -4.62 2.21
N ILE A 725 14.80 -4.50 1.14
CA ILE A 725 15.82 -5.48 0.80
C ILE A 725 17.01 -5.31 1.76
N PRO A 726 17.42 -6.36 2.50
CA PRO A 726 18.61 -6.30 3.34
C PRO A 726 19.85 -5.88 2.57
N SER A 727 20.61 -4.95 3.13
CA SER A 727 21.90 -4.53 2.60
C SER A 727 22.92 -5.67 2.72
N ILE A 728 22.84 -6.46 3.80
CA ILE A 728 23.76 -7.55 4.10
C ILE A 728 22.98 -8.80 4.52
N PHE A 729 23.43 -9.97 4.05
CA PHE A 729 22.95 -11.27 4.52
C PHE A 729 24.09 -11.99 5.26
N VAL A 730 23.81 -12.47 6.47
CA VAL A 730 24.75 -13.22 7.31
C VAL A 730 24.19 -14.63 7.49
N ILE A 731 24.80 -15.61 6.83
CA ILE A 731 24.39 -17.01 6.91
C ILE A 731 25.12 -17.67 8.09
N LEU A 732 24.35 -18.32 8.97
CA LEU A 732 24.84 -18.96 10.19
C LEU A 732 24.37 -20.41 10.26
N ASP A 733 25.17 -21.28 10.88
CA ASP A 733 24.76 -22.66 11.15
C ASP A 733 23.64 -22.71 12.22
N ASN A 734 23.70 -21.82 13.23
CA ASN A 734 22.71 -21.69 14.30
C ASN A 734 22.58 -20.23 14.77
N LEU A 735 21.35 -19.76 14.98
CA LEU A 735 21.11 -18.46 15.62
C LEU A 735 21.35 -18.54 17.14
N PRO A 736 21.95 -17.49 17.76
CA PRO A 736 22.17 -17.46 19.20
C PRO A 736 20.82 -17.35 19.93
N LEU A 737 20.62 -18.19 20.96
CA LEU A 737 19.40 -18.21 21.78
C LEU A 737 19.72 -17.77 23.21
N ASN A 738 18.77 -17.10 23.86
CA ASN A 738 18.84 -16.74 25.28
C ASN A 738 18.33 -17.89 26.18
N ALA A 739 18.44 -17.72 27.50
CA ALA A 739 18.04 -18.72 28.49
C ALA A 739 16.55 -19.14 28.44
N ASN A 740 15.70 -18.36 27.75
CA ASN A 740 14.28 -18.65 27.55
C ASN A 740 13.99 -19.26 26.16
N GLY A 741 15.00 -19.65 25.40
CA GLY A 741 14.85 -20.24 24.06
C GLY A 741 14.47 -19.23 22.97
N LYS A 742 14.52 -17.92 23.23
CA LYS A 742 14.28 -16.87 22.22
C LYS A 742 15.61 -16.38 21.63
N ILE A 743 15.61 -15.90 20.39
CA ILE A 743 16.80 -15.36 19.72
C ILE A 743 17.44 -14.24 20.56
N ASP A 744 18.72 -14.40 20.90
CA ASP A 744 19.52 -13.40 21.61
C ASP A 744 20.18 -12.43 20.62
N ARG A 745 19.44 -11.38 20.26
CA ARG A 745 19.88 -10.35 19.32
C ARG A 745 21.17 -9.65 19.73
N LYS A 746 21.54 -9.64 21.02
CA LYS A 746 22.78 -9.01 21.50
C LYS A 746 24.02 -9.83 21.21
N GLN A 747 23.85 -11.13 20.96
CA GLN A 747 24.93 -12.06 20.63
C GLN A 747 25.06 -12.33 19.13
N LEU A 748 24.28 -11.63 18.30
CA LEU A 748 24.43 -11.72 16.84
C LEU A 748 25.82 -11.23 16.43
N PRO A 749 26.52 -11.96 15.53
CA PRO A 749 27.84 -11.56 15.10
C PRO A 749 27.78 -10.23 14.36
N SER A 750 28.81 -9.39 14.54
CA SER A 750 28.88 -8.11 13.83
C SER A 750 28.99 -8.35 12.32
N PRO A 751 28.16 -7.69 11.49
CA PRO A 751 28.22 -7.84 10.05
C PRO A 751 29.53 -7.24 9.53
N ILE A 752 30.18 -7.97 8.63
CA ILE A 752 31.43 -7.53 8.01
C ILE A 752 31.08 -6.60 6.85
N PHE A 753 31.20 -5.29 7.08
CA PHE A 753 31.16 -4.28 6.02
C PHE A 753 32.52 -4.28 5.34
N SER A 754 32.75 -5.17 4.38
CA SER A 754 33.96 -4.99 3.57
C SER A 754 33.76 -3.76 2.68
N SER A 755 34.69 -2.82 2.76
CA SER A 755 34.71 -1.62 1.90
C SER A 755 34.83 -1.97 0.42
N THR A 756 35.16 -3.22 0.12
CA THR A 756 34.92 -3.85 -1.17
C THR A 756 33.42 -4.11 -1.36
N GLN A 757 32.73 -4.95 -0.59
CA GLN A 757 31.35 -5.39 -0.90
C GLN A 757 30.28 -4.28 -1.11
N LEU A 758 30.42 -3.09 -0.54
CA LEU A 758 29.52 -1.95 -0.81
C LEU A 758 29.75 -1.27 -2.19
N SER A 759 30.86 -1.59 -2.86
CA SER A 759 31.24 -1.12 -4.20
C SER A 759 31.73 -2.25 -5.14
N SER A 760 31.53 -3.52 -4.77
CA SER A 760 32.27 -4.66 -5.33
C SER A 760 31.44 -5.91 -5.58
N TYR A 761 30.11 -5.83 -5.57
CA TYR A 761 29.31 -6.81 -6.30
C TYR A 761 28.82 -6.14 -7.58
N GLU A 762 29.60 -6.43 -8.63
CA GLU A 762 29.55 -5.89 -10.00
C GLU A 762 30.32 -4.58 -10.28
N SER A 763 31.62 -4.51 -9.97
CA SER A 763 32.55 -3.63 -10.69
C SER A 763 33.28 -4.38 -11.80
N ASP A 764 33.14 -3.90 -13.04
CA ASP A 764 34.10 -3.98 -14.16
C ASP A 764 34.57 -5.36 -14.63
N THR A 765 33.65 -6.23 -15.05
CA THR A 765 33.98 -7.07 -16.20
C THR A 765 33.90 -6.19 -17.45
N PRO A 766 34.93 -6.17 -18.32
CA PRO A 766 34.88 -5.37 -19.54
C PRO A 766 33.64 -5.77 -20.34
N LEU A 767 32.95 -4.76 -20.89
CA LEU A 767 31.79 -4.96 -21.75
C LEU A 767 32.17 -6.01 -22.81
N ASN A 768 31.40 -7.08 -22.92
CA ASN A 768 31.55 -7.97 -24.06
C ASN A 768 31.14 -7.22 -25.35
N LYS A 769 31.52 -7.71 -26.53
CA LYS A 769 31.24 -7.02 -27.81
C LYS A 769 29.76 -6.67 -28.03
N PHE A 770 28.84 -7.42 -27.42
CA PHE A 770 27.40 -7.13 -27.50
C PHE A 770 26.98 -6.08 -26.47
N GLU A 771 27.47 -6.17 -25.24
CA GLU A 771 27.31 -5.14 -24.19
C GLU A 771 27.89 -3.79 -24.65
N GLU A 772 29.01 -3.75 -25.38
CA GLU A 772 29.57 -2.52 -25.98
C GLU A 772 28.58 -1.86 -26.96
N ARG A 773 27.86 -2.66 -27.75
CA ARG A 773 26.83 -2.15 -28.67
C ARG A 773 25.65 -1.57 -27.91
N VAL A 774 25.17 -2.27 -26.89
CA VAL A 774 24.07 -1.84 -26.01
C VAL A 774 24.45 -0.55 -25.27
N HIS A 775 25.69 -0.47 -24.76
CA HIS A 775 26.29 0.68 -24.10
C HIS A 775 26.42 1.91 -25.01
N THR A 776 26.86 1.72 -26.26
CA THR A 776 26.93 2.80 -27.26
C THR A 776 25.56 3.45 -27.47
N ILE A 777 24.51 2.62 -27.58
CA ILE A 777 23.14 3.11 -27.78
C ILE A 777 22.65 3.86 -26.53
N TRP A 778 22.98 3.36 -25.32
CA TRP A 778 22.69 4.08 -24.07
C TRP A 778 23.31 5.46 -24.04
N CYS A 779 24.61 5.56 -24.35
CA CYS A 779 25.32 6.85 -24.35
C CYS A 779 24.70 7.84 -25.34
N GLN A 780 24.24 7.37 -26.50
CA GLN A 780 23.53 8.20 -27.48
C GLN A 780 22.16 8.70 -26.98
N VAL A 781 21.43 7.86 -26.23
CA VAL A 781 20.10 8.21 -25.70
C VAL A 781 20.20 9.12 -24.48
N LEU A 782 21.15 8.86 -23.58
CA LEU A 782 21.36 9.61 -22.33
C LEU A 782 22.20 10.87 -22.51
N HIS A 783 22.80 11.06 -23.69
CA HIS A 783 23.75 12.15 -23.98
C HIS A 783 24.92 12.20 -22.97
N SER A 784 25.34 11.03 -22.50
CA SER A 784 26.40 10.84 -21.50
C SER A 784 27.72 10.41 -22.13
N ASN A 785 28.84 10.67 -21.44
CA ASN A 785 30.15 10.21 -21.90
C ASN A 785 30.33 8.70 -21.66
N GLU A 786 30.97 8.00 -22.61
CA GLU A 786 31.19 6.54 -22.57
C GLU A 786 31.89 6.05 -21.29
N ASN A 787 32.71 6.90 -20.66
CA ASN A 787 33.49 6.54 -19.47
C ASN A 787 32.72 6.65 -18.13
N GLN A 788 31.43 7.00 -18.13
CA GLN A 788 30.66 7.25 -16.89
C GLN A 788 29.65 6.17 -16.53
N ILE A 789 29.35 5.21 -17.42
CA ILE A 789 28.29 4.22 -17.23
C ILE A 789 28.90 2.82 -17.30
N SER A 790 28.83 2.06 -16.20
CA SER A 790 29.26 0.66 -16.15
C SER A 790 28.17 -0.28 -16.68
N ALA A 791 28.53 -1.54 -16.97
CA ALA A 791 27.57 -2.55 -17.45
C ALA A 791 26.39 -2.81 -16.49
N THR A 792 26.55 -2.43 -15.22
CA THR A 792 25.70 -2.77 -14.08
C THR A 792 25.11 -1.53 -13.43
N THR A 793 25.43 -0.35 -13.97
CA THR A 793 24.76 0.91 -13.64
C THR A 793 23.30 0.82 -14.08
N SER A 794 22.38 1.12 -13.17
CA SER A 794 20.95 1.21 -13.50
C SER A 794 20.68 2.40 -14.42
N PHE A 795 19.83 2.23 -15.43
CA PHE A 795 19.44 3.23 -16.42
C PHE A 795 18.98 4.53 -15.77
N PHE A 796 18.20 4.43 -14.70
CA PHE A 796 17.69 5.58 -13.96
C PHE A 796 18.79 6.28 -13.16
N SER A 797 19.69 5.51 -12.55
CA SER A 797 20.86 6.07 -11.85
C SER A 797 21.83 6.77 -12.80
N ALA A 798 21.88 6.35 -14.06
CA ALA A 798 22.66 7.00 -15.13
C ALA A 798 22.01 8.28 -15.67
N GLY A 799 20.91 8.75 -15.06
CA GLY A 799 20.16 9.95 -15.49
C GLY A 799 19.07 9.67 -16.52
N GLY A 800 18.78 8.40 -16.81
CA GLY A 800 17.72 8.00 -17.71
C GLY A 800 16.32 8.19 -17.13
N HIS A 801 15.36 8.46 -18.01
CA HIS A 801 13.97 8.66 -17.64
C HIS A 801 13.03 7.98 -18.65
N SER A 802 11.76 7.69 -18.32
CA SER A 802 10.86 6.90 -19.17
C SER A 802 10.79 7.28 -20.65
N LEU A 803 10.90 8.57 -21.00
CA LEU A 803 10.91 8.98 -22.40
C LEU A 803 12.20 8.54 -23.13
N CYS A 804 13.37 8.74 -22.52
CA CYS A 804 14.64 8.14 -22.97
C CYS A 804 14.55 6.61 -23.01
N PHE A 805 13.81 6.00 -22.08
CA PHE A 805 13.62 4.56 -22.05
C PHE A 805 12.79 4.05 -23.23
N ILE A 806 11.70 4.74 -23.58
CA ILE A 806 10.91 4.44 -24.79
C ILE A 806 11.77 4.61 -26.04
N GLU A 807 12.53 5.70 -26.12
CA GLU A 807 13.45 5.92 -27.24
C GLU A 807 14.45 4.77 -27.36
N LEU A 808 15.05 4.37 -26.24
CA LEU A 808 15.97 3.24 -26.18
C LEU A 808 15.32 1.95 -26.68
N TYR A 809 14.10 1.66 -26.23
CA TYR A 809 13.32 0.49 -26.65
C TYR A 809 13.08 0.47 -28.16
N TYR A 810 12.58 1.57 -28.74
CA TYR A 810 12.33 1.61 -30.19
C TYR A 810 13.60 1.61 -31.03
N ARG A 811 14.70 2.21 -30.53
CA ARG A 811 16.01 2.07 -31.17
C ARG A 811 16.45 0.61 -31.16
N TYR A 812 16.29 -0.11 -30.05
CA TYR A 812 16.57 -1.54 -30.00
C TYR A 812 15.68 -2.32 -30.96
N GLN A 813 14.38 -2.03 -31.01
CA GLN A 813 13.46 -2.68 -31.94
C GLN A 813 13.91 -2.53 -33.39
N SER A 814 14.30 -1.30 -33.77
CA SER A 814 14.81 -1.02 -35.12
C SER A 814 16.17 -1.66 -35.41
N LEU A 815 17.07 -1.74 -34.43
CA LEU A 815 18.45 -2.22 -34.61
C LEU A 815 18.58 -3.74 -34.52
N PHE A 816 17.73 -4.39 -33.72
CA PHE A 816 17.74 -5.83 -33.46
C PHE A 816 16.55 -6.56 -34.11
N SER A 817 15.63 -5.83 -34.77
CA SER A 817 14.53 -6.37 -35.60
C SER A 817 13.62 -7.38 -34.90
N PHE A 818 13.27 -7.12 -33.65
CA PHE A 818 12.32 -7.92 -32.88
C PHE A 818 10.89 -7.36 -32.93
N ASP A 819 9.90 -8.22 -32.72
CA ASP A 819 8.48 -7.82 -32.65
C ASP A 819 8.19 -7.19 -31.28
N ALA A 820 7.37 -6.13 -31.24
CA ALA A 820 6.92 -5.52 -29.99
C ALA A 820 6.20 -6.53 -29.08
N HIS A 821 5.58 -7.55 -29.68
CA HIS A 821 4.99 -8.67 -28.94
C HIS A 821 6.02 -9.61 -28.30
N SER A 822 7.24 -9.70 -28.83
CA SER A 822 8.29 -10.58 -28.28
C SER A 822 9.04 -9.98 -27.09
N LEU A 823 9.05 -8.65 -26.96
CA LEU A 823 9.63 -7.95 -25.82
C LEU A 823 8.77 -6.75 -25.46
N SER A 824 8.00 -6.79 -24.38
CA SER A 824 7.23 -5.63 -23.92
C SER A 824 8.11 -4.53 -23.32
N ILE A 825 7.68 -3.27 -23.40
CA ILE A 825 8.34 -2.14 -22.72
C ILE A 825 8.39 -2.36 -21.20
N GLY A 826 7.36 -2.98 -20.60
CA GLY A 826 7.33 -3.34 -19.18
C GLY A 826 8.44 -4.31 -18.77
N LEU A 827 8.57 -5.44 -19.46
CA LEU A 827 9.68 -6.40 -19.26
C LEU A 827 11.05 -5.73 -19.48
N PHE A 828 11.14 -4.86 -20.48
CA PHE A 828 12.37 -4.12 -20.76
C PHE A 828 12.73 -3.22 -19.56
N LEU A 829 11.76 -2.49 -18.97
CA LEU A 829 11.95 -1.65 -17.77
C LEU A 829 12.43 -2.40 -16.54
N GLN A 830 12.09 -3.69 -16.41
CA GLN A 830 12.50 -4.53 -15.28
C GLN A 830 13.98 -4.93 -15.33
N GLN A 831 14.66 -4.66 -16.45
CA GLN A 831 16.07 -4.98 -16.66
C GLN A 831 16.89 -3.69 -16.60
N PRO A 832 17.12 -3.10 -15.42
CA PRO A 832 17.63 -1.75 -15.32
C PRO A 832 19.05 -1.55 -15.84
N THR A 833 19.83 -2.60 -16.15
CA THR A 833 21.25 -2.47 -16.49
C THR A 833 21.57 -2.83 -17.95
N ILE A 834 22.72 -2.35 -18.45
CA ILE A 834 23.23 -2.69 -19.79
C ILE A 834 23.39 -4.19 -19.95
N ARG A 835 23.92 -4.88 -18.94
CA ARG A 835 24.10 -6.34 -18.94
C ARG A 835 22.77 -7.08 -19.08
N GLN A 836 21.78 -6.71 -18.28
CA GLN A 836 20.47 -7.33 -18.32
C GLN A 836 19.76 -7.07 -19.65
N HIS A 837 19.83 -5.86 -20.18
CA HIS A 837 19.35 -5.57 -21.53
C HIS A 837 20.07 -6.40 -22.60
N ALA A 838 21.40 -6.56 -22.49
CA ALA A 838 22.18 -7.37 -23.41
C ALA A 838 21.75 -8.85 -23.40
N GLN A 839 21.57 -9.42 -22.21
CA GLN A 839 21.07 -10.79 -22.03
C GLN A 839 19.68 -10.96 -22.63
N LEU A 840 18.75 -10.04 -22.32
CA LEU A 840 17.39 -10.08 -22.82
C LEU A 840 17.33 -10.05 -24.35
N LEU A 841 18.07 -9.12 -24.97
CA LEU A 841 18.14 -9.00 -26.44
C LEU A 841 18.75 -10.24 -27.09
N GLN A 842 19.66 -10.96 -26.42
CA GLN A 842 20.24 -12.20 -26.91
C GLN A 842 19.29 -13.40 -26.84
N THR A 843 18.28 -13.36 -25.96
CA THR A 843 17.26 -14.41 -25.86
C THR A 843 16.16 -14.31 -26.91
N LEU A 844 16.08 -13.20 -27.64
CA LEU A 844 15.06 -12.99 -28.67
C LEU A 844 15.31 -13.86 -29.91
N PRO A 845 14.26 -14.42 -30.52
CA PRO A 845 14.41 -15.20 -31.75
C PRO A 845 14.96 -14.31 -32.86
N SER A 846 16.16 -14.64 -33.35
CA SER A 846 16.82 -13.91 -34.44
C SER A 846 16.03 -14.07 -35.74
N ASN A 847 15.40 -12.99 -36.21
CA ASN A 847 14.90 -12.90 -37.58
C ASN A 847 16.10 -12.82 -38.54
N ASP A 848 16.57 -13.98 -38.96
CA ASP A 848 17.85 -14.20 -39.65
C ASP A 848 17.81 -13.79 -41.15
N THR A 849 17.27 -12.60 -41.46
CA THR A 849 17.20 -12.10 -42.85
C THR A 849 17.90 -10.77 -43.13
N GLN A 850 18.53 -10.11 -42.15
CA GLN A 850 19.29 -8.86 -42.40
C GLN A 850 20.61 -8.69 -41.63
N THR A 851 21.33 -9.78 -41.33
CA THR A 851 22.69 -9.70 -40.75
C THR A 851 23.77 -9.22 -41.73
N THR A 852 23.45 -8.87 -42.98
CA THR A 852 24.42 -8.46 -44.02
C THR A 852 24.46 -6.97 -44.41
N GLN A 853 23.73 -6.07 -43.76
CA GLN A 853 23.79 -4.62 -44.09
C GLN A 853 24.58 -3.73 -43.11
N TRP A 854 25.23 -4.30 -42.10
CA TRP A 854 25.91 -3.53 -41.04
C TRP A 854 27.39 -3.18 -41.31
N GLN A 855 27.93 -3.47 -42.50
CA GLN A 855 29.32 -3.14 -42.84
C GLN A 855 29.53 -1.75 -43.49
N SER A 856 28.51 -0.90 -43.63
CA SER A 856 28.67 0.36 -44.40
C SER A 856 28.06 1.63 -43.80
N LEU A 857 27.97 1.76 -42.47
CA LEU A 857 27.56 3.02 -41.83
C LEU A 857 28.48 3.41 -40.67
N HIS A 858 29.79 3.47 -40.94
CA HIS A 858 30.70 4.33 -40.18
C HIS A 858 31.66 5.04 -41.15
N ILE A 859 31.80 6.35 -40.93
CA ILE A 859 32.81 7.26 -41.52
C ILE A 859 32.47 7.77 -42.93
N ASN A 860 31.56 8.74 -43.01
CA ASN A 860 31.71 10.01 -43.74
C ASN A 860 30.33 10.62 -44.03
N GLN A 861 30.00 11.74 -43.39
CA GLN A 861 29.46 12.94 -44.04
C GLN A 861 29.13 14.01 -42.97
N GLY A 862 30.18 14.71 -42.52
CA GLY A 862 30.04 16.14 -42.31
C GLY A 862 30.01 16.83 -43.67
N LYS A 863 29.18 17.89 -43.80
CA LYS A 863 28.92 18.73 -44.98
C LYS A 863 27.94 18.15 -45.99
N THR A 864 26.67 18.55 -45.84
CA THR A 864 25.89 19.45 -46.71
C THR A 864 24.43 19.04 -46.63
N PHE A 865 23.54 19.92 -46.17
CA PHE A 865 22.24 20.22 -46.81
C PHE A 865 21.58 21.36 -46.02
N LEU A 866 21.95 22.58 -46.40
CA LEU A 866 21.08 23.75 -46.35
C LEU A 866 20.47 23.85 -47.74
N ASN A 867 19.17 23.52 -47.85
CA ASN A 867 18.18 24.14 -48.74
C ASN A 867 16.82 23.49 -48.50
#